data_AF-A0A8D2NC03-F1
#
_entry.id   AF-A0A8D2NC03-F1
#
_cell.length_a   1.000
_cell.length_b   1.000
_cell.length_c   1.000
_cell.angle_alpha   90.00
_cell.angle_beta   90.00
_cell.angle_gamma   90.00
#
_symmetry.space_group_name_H-M   'P 1'
#
loop_
_entity.id
_entity.type
_entity.pdbx_description
1 polymer ?
#
loop_
_entity_poly.entity_id
_entity_poly.type
_entity_poly.pdbx_seq_one_letter_code
_entity_poly.pdbx_strand_id
1 'polypeptide(L)'
;MVLFWPCLLSGIQLTAPASPAACESLWPQLGCLFSAGHPAGEEKQNFPPCFEFLCSATLFVLPGKQQSHEEGDKEGDKEVSLSFLLARAGSARLQVLVNIFCSRGQGDGRGGGGGGEHQRKAGAPPYPSRERQPGESLAGEWCLVGICCGLSPEAWGDTGGDSEGCGGHVAATRGVRGVTLIPDPLLMAVVCVGGLCWHHCTLNLVPRANPELCAQPGPKQGLLDRQDLSLCVPPAATAPPSDPGQTWHLLCAQTAPEILGGWGKYRDLPAETGLHTGWVQNGGLFIASNKQRLDEYKRLMSLGKVYGVESHVLTPAQTKDLYPLMNVDDLYGTLYVPKDGTMDPAGTCSTLARAATARGATIIENCPVTGIQVRTDDFGVKRVHAVETAHGTIQTPCVVNCAGVWARALGRLAGVHVPLVAMHHAYVVTERIEGIQNMPNVRDHDASVYLRLQGDALSVGGYESNPIFWEEVSEKFAFGLFDLDWDVFMQHIEGAVNRVPVLEKTGIKSTVCGPESFTADHKPLMGEAPEVRGFFLGCGFNSAGMMLGGGCGRELAHWIIHGRPEKDMYGYDIRRFHHSLTDNNRWMRERSHESYAKNYSVVFPHDEPLAGRNMRKDPLHEELLQQGCVFQERHGWERPGWFSPGGAAPVLDYDYYGAYGHERHRDYNYNRLLGDEYTFDFPPHHDIIKKECLTCRNALALFDMSYFGKFYLVGPEATKAADWLFSADVSKAPGSTVYTCMLNRQGGVESDLTVSRISPGTPGSPLAPAFEGDGYYLAIGGAVAQHNWSHITTVLQDMKFQCKLLDCSEELGMMSIQGPLSRAVLQEVLDTDLSNEAFPFSTHKITTAAGCQVRAMRLSFVGEMGWELHVPRADCVKVYRAVMQAGARHGIANAGYRAIDSLSIEKGYRHWHADLRPDDTPLEAGLAFTCKLKSSIPFLGREAVEAQKAKGIFRRLVCFTTEKVPMFGLEAVWRDGQVVGHIRRADFGFAIDKTIAYGYIRDPAGGPVSLDFVKSGSYELERMGVTFPARAHTKSPFDPDNKRVKGFY
;
A
#
# COMPACT_ATOMS: atom_id res chain seq x y z
N MET A 1 0.44 -35.51 33.07
CA MET A 1 0.27 -35.18 34.51
C MET A 1 -0.20 -33.73 34.54
N VAL A 2 -1.42 -33.42 34.96
CA VAL A 2 -1.88 -33.34 36.37
C VAL A 2 -1.16 -32.15 37.04
N LEU A 3 -1.70 -30.93 36.95
CA LEU A 3 -2.77 -30.31 37.78
C LEU A 3 -2.25 -29.79 39.13
N PHE A 4 -2.44 -28.49 39.43
CA PHE A 4 -3.40 -27.99 40.44
C PHE A 4 -3.30 -26.47 40.68
N TRP A 5 -4.32 -25.95 41.38
CA TRP A 5 -4.44 -24.62 42.00
C TRP A 5 -5.12 -24.89 43.39
N PRO A 6 -5.99 -24.08 44.06
CA PRO A 6 -6.48 -22.71 43.81
C PRO A 6 -6.47 -21.78 45.06
N CYS A 7 -6.94 -20.53 44.90
CA CYS A 7 -7.67 -19.73 45.93
C CYS A 7 -6.87 -19.23 47.18
N LEU A 8 -7.32 -18.26 48.02
CA LEU A 8 -8.53 -17.39 48.07
C LEU A 8 -8.29 -16.15 49.00
N LEU A 9 -9.27 -15.21 48.99
CA LEU A 9 -9.65 -14.24 50.06
C LEU A 9 -8.87 -12.91 50.24
N SER A 10 -9.46 -12.02 51.06
CA SER A 10 -9.52 -10.56 50.79
C SER A 10 -9.84 -9.68 52.03
N GLY A 11 -9.39 -8.41 52.02
CA GLY A 11 -10.23 -7.26 52.47
C GLY A 11 -9.71 -6.27 53.53
N ILE A 12 -10.41 -5.13 53.61
CA ILE A 12 -10.47 -4.10 54.68
C ILE A 12 -9.42 -2.95 54.63
N GLN A 13 -9.77 -1.80 55.23
CA GLN A 13 -9.17 -0.46 55.12
C GLN A 13 -8.83 0.12 56.54
N LEU A 14 -8.59 1.41 56.88
CA LEU A 14 -8.75 2.74 56.24
C LEU A 14 -7.90 3.80 57.05
N THR A 15 -8.05 5.10 56.72
CA THR A 15 -7.82 6.32 57.54
C THR A 15 -6.39 6.83 57.83
N ALA A 16 -6.29 8.18 57.96
CA ALA A 16 -5.15 9.01 58.40
C ALA A 16 -5.52 9.71 59.76
N PRO A 17 -5.00 10.87 60.28
CA PRO A 17 -4.08 11.91 59.75
C PRO A 17 -3.06 12.55 60.78
N ALA A 18 -2.56 13.79 60.50
CA ALA A 18 -1.98 14.84 61.40
C ALA A 18 -0.44 15.09 61.45
N SER A 19 0.00 16.20 62.10
CA SER A 19 1.20 17.05 61.78
C SER A 19 1.86 17.78 63.02
N PRO A 20 2.68 18.88 62.93
CA PRO A 20 4.12 18.98 62.55
C PRO A 20 5.07 19.89 63.45
N ALA A 21 6.36 20.06 63.06
CA ALA A 21 7.43 20.97 63.61
C ALA A 21 8.68 21.04 62.64
N ALA A 22 9.75 21.88 62.66
CA ALA A 22 10.17 23.20 63.25
C ALA A 22 11.45 23.79 62.51
N CYS A 23 12.30 24.65 63.12
CA CYS A 23 13.50 25.37 62.54
C CYS A 23 14.88 24.94 63.17
N GLU A 24 16.12 25.50 63.05
CA GLU A 24 16.83 26.79 62.69
C GLU A 24 18.36 26.48 62.38
N SER A 25 19.37 27.35 62.06
CA SER A 25 19.56 28.66 61.35
C SER A 25 21.10 29.07 61.23
N LEU A 26 21.42 30.27 60.67
CA LEU A 26 22.64 31.15 60.80
C LEU A 26 24.10 30.83 60.26
N TRP A 27 24.52 31.51 59.15
CA TRP A 27 25.79 32.29 58.82
C TRP A 27 27.28 31.77 59.07
N PRO A 28 28.43 32.52 58.87
CA PRO A 28 29.15 33.08 57.67
C PRO A 28 30.66 32.68 57.35
N GLN A 29 31.14 32.98 56.10
CA GLN A 29 32.46 33.57 55.63
C GLN A 29 33.84 32.84 55.35
N LEU A 30 34.46 33.24 54.19
CA LEU A 30 35.89 33.64 53.86
C LEU A 30 37.06 32.71 53.35
N GLY A 31 37.61 33.06 52.15
CA GLY A 31 39.07 33.07 51.74
C GLY A 31 39.69 31.86 50.95
N CYS A 32 40.82 31.95 50.20
CA CYS A 32 41.49 33.02 49.40
C CYS A 32 42.68 32.49 48.50
N LEU A 33 43.33 33.35 47.67
CA LEU A 33 44.52 33.14 46.75
C LEU A 33 44.24 32.52 45.35
N PHE A 34 44.45 33.16 44.17
CA PHE A 34 45.63 33.76 43.46
C PHE A 34 46.50 32.75 42.67
N SER A 35 46.98 32.96 41.42
CA SER A 35 46.95 34.07 40.42
C SER A 35 47.19 33.46 38.99
N ALA A 36 47.25 34.07 37.79
CA ALA A 36 47.14 35.41 37.13
C ALA A 36 46.90 35.13 35.59
N GLY A 37 46.79 36.03 34.60
CA GLY A 37 46.85 37.51 34.44
C GLY A 37 46.73 37.93 32.94
N HIS A 38 46.61 39.23 32.60
CA HIS A 38 46.50 39.81 31.22
C HIS A 38 46.90 41.33 31.26
N PRO A 39 46.88 42.20 30.20
CA PRO A 39 46.07 42.28 28.94
C PRO A 39 46.95 42.10 27.67
N ALA A 40 47.02 42.84 26.53
CA ALA A 40 46.45 44.11 25.97
C ALA A 40 46.67 44.15 24.42
N GLY A 41 46.15 45.09 23.60
CA GLY A 41 45.16 46.17 23.82
C GLY A 41 44.94 47.11 22.60
N GLU A 42 43.79 47.83 22.60
CA GLU A 42 43.41 49.09 21.90
C GLU A 42 43.49 49.22 20.34
N GLU A 43 42.68 50.04 19.63
CA GLU A 43 41.82 51.19 19.99
C GLU A 43 40.65 51.45 18.97
N LYS A 44 39.55 52.12 19.38
CA LYS A 44 38.52 52.88 18.56
C LYS A 44 37.63 52.10 17.53
N GLN A 45 36.36 52.46 17.23
CA GLN A 45 35.38 53.42 17.80
C GLN A 45 33.90 53.13 17.38
N ASN A 46 32.94 53.64 18.18
CA ASN A 46 31.54 54.04 17.87
C ASN A 46 30.43 53.02 17.48
N PHE A 47 29.52 52.82 18.45
CA PHE A 47 28.06 52.57 18.34
C PHE A 47 27.30 53.87 17.87
N PRO A 48 25.96 53.92 17.57
CA PRO A 48 24.84 53.50 18.46
C PRO A 48 23.53 53.03 17.71
N PRO A 49 22.28 53.01 18.27
CA PRO A 49 21.53 51.74 18.44
C PRO A 49 19.97 51.83 18.21
N CYS A 50 19.17 51.08 18.99
CA CYS A 50 17.70 51.13 19.23
C CYS A 50 16.79 50.38 18.21
N PHE A 51 15.85 49.50 18.62
CA PHE A 51 14.58 49.68 19.39
C PHE A 51 13.51 50.46 18.59
N GLU A 52 12.22 50.10 18.49
CA GLU A 52 11.37 49.26 19.37
C GLU A 52 10.15 48.59 18.65
N PHE A 53 9.51 47.63 19.35
CA PHE A 53 8.14 47.04 19.32
C PHE A 53 7.02 47.30 18.26
N LEU A 54 6.06 46.34 18.26
CA LEU A 54 4.60 46.39 17.91
C LEU A 54 4.05 46.12 16.48
N CYS A 55 3.48 44.91 16.34
CA CYS A 55 2.09 44.57 15.96
C CYS A 55 1.35 45.03 14.67
N SER A 56 0.52 44.09 14.23
CA SER A 56 -0.71 44.18 13.42
C SER A 56 -0.59 44.17 11.89
N ALA A 57 -1.45 43.34 11.29
CA ALA A 57 -1.81 43.39 9.88
C ALA A 57 -2.78 44.55 9.59
N THR A 58 -2.96 44.88 8.31
CA THR A 58 -4.24 44.73 7.58
C THR A 58 -3.96 44.78 6.07
N LEU A 59 -4.81 44.15 5.25
CA LEU A 59 -4.78 44.24 3.78
C LEU A 59 -5.01 45.67 3.31
N PHE A 60 -4.51 46.01 2.11
CA PHE A 60 -5.35 46.74 1.16
C PHE A 60 -5.05 46.27 -0.28
N VAL A 61 -6.11 46.20 -1.09
CA VAL A 61 -6.07 45.88 -2.53
C VAL A 61 -6.85 46.97 -3.26
N LEU A 62 -6.46 47.22 -4.52
CA LEU A 62 -7.16 47.90 -5.63
C LEU A 62 -6.48 49.19 -6.14
N PRO A 63 -6.14 49.22 -7.44
CA PRO A 63 -6.04 50.45 -8.22
C PRO A 63 -7.31 50.69 -9.05
N GLY A 64 -7.96 51.84 -8.89
CA GLY A 64 -9.10 52.28 -9.70
C GLY A 64 -9.05 53.80 -9.93
N LYS A 65 -9.27 54.26 -11.17
CA LYS A 65 -9.09 55.67 -11.55
C LYS A 65 -10.41 56.45 -11.59
N GLN A 66 -10.46 57.48 -10.75
CA GLN A 66 -10.90 58.88 -11.02
C GLN A 66 -12.29 59.19 -11.61
N GLN A 67 -12.86 60.29 -11.06
CA GLN A 67 -13.90 61.20 -11.60
C GLN A 67 -15.36 60.69 -11.67
N SER A 68 -16.39 61.49 -11.34
CA SER A 68 -16.53 62.75 -10.53
C SER A 68 -18.03 63.15 -10.44
N HIS A 69 -18.38 64.08 -9.52
CA HIS A 69 -19.74 64.65 -9.27
C HIS A 69 -20.70 63.69 -8.52
N GLU A 70 -21.14 63.99 -7.28
CA GLU A 70 -22.19 64.94 -6.82
C GLU A 70 -23.63 64.33 -6.94
N GLU A 71 -24.57 64.49 -6.00
CA GLU A 71 -24.64 65.38 -4.81
C GLU A 71 -25.58 64.83 -3.69
N GLY A 72 -25.27 65.13 -2.41
CA GLY A 72 -26.22 65.16 -1.26
C GLY A 72 -26.77 63.84 -0.65
N ASP A 73 -27.28 63.82 0.59
CA ASP A 73 -27.11 64.74 1.74
C ASP A 73 -27.56 64.06 3.08
N LYS A 74 -27.15 64.65 4.23
CA LYS A 74 -27.69 64.55 5.61
C LYS A 74 -27.33 63.38 6.58
N GLU A 75 -26.58 63.78 7.62
CA GLU A 75 -26.91 63.74 9.08
C GLU A 75 -27.48 62.44 9.72
N GLY A 76 -26.99 61.95 10.88
CA GLY A 76 -25.84 62.39 11.69
C GLY A 76 -25.82 61.82 13.14
N ASP A 77 -24.64 61.86 13.78
CA ASP A 77 -24.34 61.86 15.24
C ASP A 77 -24.85 60.72 16.19
N LYS A 78 -23.95 59.94 16.83
CA LYS A 78 -23.27 60.13 18.16
C LYS A 78 -24.11 59.61 19.37
N GLU A 79 -23.58 59.14 20.51
CA GLU A 79 -22.19 58.98 21.01
C GLU A 79 -22.04 57.89 22.10
N VAL A 80 -20.83 57.30 22.19
CA VAL A 80 -20.02 56.94 23.39
C VAL A 80 -20.69 56.52 24.72
N SER A 81 -20.29 55.34 25.25
CA SER A 81 -19.48 55.27 26.49
C SER A 81 -18.76 53.92 26.69
N LEU A 82 -17.57 53.97 27.29
CA LEU A 82 -16.73 52.82 27.69
C LEU A 82 -16.71 52.67 29.22
N SER A 83 -16.26 51.52 29.75
CA SER A 83 -15.79 51.38 31.14
C SER A 83 -14.85 50.18 31.29
N PHE A 84 -13.95 50.23 32.29
CA PHE A 84 -12.81 49.33 32.50
C PHE A 84 -12.64 49.03 34.00
N LEU A 85 -11.97 47.92 34.36
CA LEU A 85 -11.25 47.57 35.63
C LEU A 85 -11.47 46.06 35.99
N LEU A 86 -10.63 45.37 36.79
CA LEU A 86 -9.16 45.25 36.81
C LEU A 86 -8.73 44.13 37.80
N ALA A 87 -7.82 43.25 37.37
CA ALA A 87 -6.86 42.37 38.09
C ALA A 87 -7.00 42.00 39.60
N ARG A 88 -6.75 40.70 39.90
CA ARG A 88 -5.66 40.16 40.78
C ARG A 88 -5.62 38.62 40.71
N ALA A 89 -4.53 37.82 40.73
CA ALA A 89 -3.05 37.95 40.68
C ALA A 89 -2.27 37.41 41.93
N GLY A 90 -1.24 36.58 41.68
CA GLY A 90 -0.21 36.08 42.61
C GLY A 90 -0.43 34.65 43.16
N SER A 91 0.56 33.85 43.60
CA SER A 91 2.06 33.85 43.53
C SER A 91 2.56 32.56 44.29
N ALA A 92 3.74 31.95 44.15
CA ALA A 92 5.05 32.18 43.50
C ALA A 92 5.50 30.87 42.75
N ARG A 93 6.73 30.48 42.33
CA ARG A 93 8.17 30.81 42.54
C ARG A 93 8.78 30.41 43.90
N LEU A 94 10.06 30.00 44.06
CA LEU A 94 11.27 30.06 43.21
C LEU A 94 12.24 28.83 43.42
N GLN A 95 13.33 28.81 42.64
CA GLN A 95 14.63 28.06 42.62
C GLN A 95 15.43 27.94 43.97
N VAL A 96 16.55 27.20 44.15
CA VAL A 96 17.22 25.95 43.62
C VAL A 96 18.60 25.79 44.36
N LEU A 97 19.33 24.65 44.22
CA LEU A 97 20.70 24.30 44.74
C LEU A 97 20.80 23.79 46.21
N VAL A 98 21.86 23.09 46.69
CA VAL A 98 22.72 21.94 46.23
C VAL A 98 24.01 21.87 47.10
N ASN A 99 24.45 20.66 47.53
CA ASN A 99 25.87 20.18 47.72
C ASN A 99 25.92 18.89 48.56
N ILE A 100 26.58 17.79 48.15
CA ILE A 100 28.04 17.45 48.13
C ILE A 100 28.65 17.12 49.51
N PHE A 101 29.26 15.93 49.61
CA PHE A 101 30.52 15.70 50.34
C PHE A 101 31.36 14.59 49.68
N CYS A 102 32.67 14.54 49.97
CA CYS A 102 33.63 13.62 49.35
C CYS A 102 34.59 12.97 50.36
N SER A 103 35.31 11.96 49.86
CA SER A 103 36.70 11.56 50.21
C SER A 103 36.95 10.41 51.20
N ARG A 104 37.99 9.60 50.85
CA ARG A 104 38.79 8.66 51.67
C ARG A 104 38.02 7.46 52.26
N GLY A 105 38.65 6.30 52.53
CA GLY A 105 40.04 5.87 52.30
C GLY A 105 40.53 4.94 53.42
N GLN A 106 41.37 3.93 53.11
CA GLN A 106 41.75 2.78 53.98
C GLN A 106 40.60 1.75 54.16
N GLY A 107 40.85 0.46 54.39
CA GLY A 107 42.13 -0.29 54.45
C GLY A 107 41.90 -1.80 54.67
N ASP A 108 42.98 -2.59 54.50
CA ASP A 108 43.12 -4.06 54.74
C ASP A 108 42.19 -5.05 53.99
N GLY A 109 42.66 -6.23 53.56
CA GLY A 109 44.05 -6.71 53.46
C GLY A 109 44.20 -8.22 53.19
N ARG A 110 45.29 -8.62 52.49
CA ARG A 110 45.73 -10.00 52.16
C ARG A 110 44.83 -10.73 51.13
N GLY A 111 45.31 -11.51 50.16
CA GLY A 111 46.67 -11.85 49.67
C GLY A 111 46.59 -13.12 48.78
N GLY A 112 47.49 -13.44 47.85
CA GLY A 112 48.66 -12.72 47.31
C GLY A 112 49.48 -13.60 46.33
N GLY A 113 50.41 -12.99 45.58
CA GLY A 113 51.39 -13.67 44.71
C GLY A 113 50.91 -13.97 43.26
N GLY A 114 51.75 -13.86 42.22
CA GLY A 114 53.09 -13.25 42.16
C GLY A 114 53.94 -13.65 40.94
N GLY A 115 54.35 -12.69 40.10
CA GLY A 115 55.33 -12.84 39.01
C GLY A 115 54.83 -13.53 37.72
N GLY A 116 55.48 -13.36 36.56
CA GLY A 116 56.57 -12.42 36.24
C GLY A 116 57.20 -12.60 34.84
N GLU A 117 57.28 -11.49 34.09
CA GLU A 117 58.24 -11.17 33.00
C GLU A 117 58.39 -12.01 31.70
N HIS A 118 59.05 -11.34 30.74
CA HIS A 118 59.33 -11.68 29.34
C HIS A 118 60.10 -13.00 29.08
N GLN A 119 59.97 -13.57 27.87
CA GLN A 119 60.98 -13.38 26.79
C GLN A 119 60.56 -13.93 25.40
N ARG A 120 61.48 -13.85 24.41
CA ARG A 120 61.27 -13.98 22.96
C ARG A 120 61.68 -15.36 22.40
N LYS A 121 61.38 -15.55 21.09
CA LYS A 121 61.91 -16.56 20.15
C LYS A 121 61.32 -17.98 20.31
N ALA A 122 61.41 -18.88 19.34
CA ALA A 122 61.38 -18.83 17.86
C ALA A 122 61.55 -20.29 17.40
N GLY A 123 60.77 -20.78 16.43
CA GLY A 123 60.94 -22.17 15.97
C GLY A 123 59.81 -22.66 15.08
N ALA A 124 60.12 -22.82 13.79
CA ALA A 124 59.35 -23.57 12.81
C ALA A 124 60.24 -24.75 12.34
N PRO A 125 59.75 -25.74 11.56
CA PRO A 125 58.39 -26.29 11.38
C PRO A 125 58.48 -27.85 11.58
N PRO A 126 58.12 -28.80 10.68
CA PRO A 126 57.01 -28.92 9.71
C PRO A 126 56.28 -30.31 9.65
N TYR A 127 55.14 -30.35 8.94
CA TYR A 127 54.67 -31.47 8.08
C TYR A 127 54.37 -32.87 8.76
N PRO A 128 53.92 -33.95 8.03
CA PRO A 128 52.47 -34.11 7.80
C PRO A 128 51.91 -35.57 7.79
N SER A 129 50.64 -35.66 7.37
CA SER A 129 50.09 -36.64 6.40
C SER A 129 49.37 -37.93 6.86
N ARG A 130 48.13 -38.03 6.36
CA ARG A 130 47.43 -39.17 5.75
C ARG A 130 47.33 -40.53 6.47
N GLU A 131 46.08 -40.82 6.85
CA GLU A 131 45.28 -41.97 6.35
C GLU A 131 45.87 -43.39 6.41
N ARG A 132 45.30 -44.23 7.27
CA ARG A 132 44.55 -45.43 6.82
C ARG A 132 43.56 -45.94 7.88
N GLN A 133 42.43 -46.47 7.39
CA GLN A 133 41.39 -47.20 8.12
C GLN A 133 41.75 -48.73 8.14
N PRO A 134 40.84 -49.70 8.42
CA PRO A 134 39.53 -49.67 9.13
C PRO A 134 39.40 -50.78 10.21
N GLY A 135 38.23 -50.92 10.85
CA GLY A 135 37.84 -52.14 11.57
C GLY A 135 36.45 -52.06 12.22
N GLU A 136 35.56 -53.00 11.86
CA GLU A 136 34.18 -53.23 12.39
C GLU A 136 33.14 -52.11 12.13
N SER A 137 31.82 -52.33 11.95
CA SER A 137 30.95 -53.44 11.48
C SER A 137 29.51 -52.87 11.36
N LEU A 138 28.51 -53.30 10.55
CA LEU A 138 28.33 -54.12 9.32
C LEU A 138 27.06 -53.52 8.63
N ALA A 139 27.06 -53.19 7.33
CA ALA A 139 26.65 -54.00 6.15
C ALA A 139 25.16 -54.41 6.05
N GLY A 140 24.53 -54.48 4.86
CA GLY A 140 25.00 -54.04 3.54
C GLY A 140 24.44 -54.82 2.33
N GLU A 141 24.02 -54.09 1.29
CA GLU A 141 23.89 -54.50 -0.14
C GLU A 141 22.94 -55.71 -0.46
N TRP A 142 22.61 -56.03 -1.72
CA TRP A 142 23.43 -56.77 -2.71
C TRP A 142 22.93 -56.60 -4.17
N CYS A 143 23.63 -57.22 -5.12
CA CYS A 143 23.62 -56.90 -6.57
C CYS A 143 23.10 -58.01 -7.53
N LEU A 144 22.76 -57.59 -8.76
CA LEU A 144 22.87 -58.28 -10.07
C LEU A 144 22.00 -59.53 -10.45
N VAL A 145 21.23 -59.35 -11.55
CA VAL A 145 21.07 -60.23 -12.75
C VAL A 145 20.52 -61.68 -12.63
N GLY A 146 19.50 -62.03 -13.46
CA GLY A 146 19.08 -63.45 -13.61
C GLY A 146 17.91 -63.83 -14.54
N ILE A 147 18.01 -63.58 -15.86
CA ILE A 147 17.46 -64.39 -16.99
C ILE A 147 15.96 -64.85 -17.04
N CYS A 148 15.33 -64.49 -18.17
CA CYS A 148 14.21 -65.10 -18.93
C CYS A 148 13.31 -66.22 -18.33
N CYS A 149 12.01 -65.98 -18.40
CA CYS A 149 11.09 -66.78 -19.25
C CYS A 149 9.85 -65.94 -19.60
N GLY A 150 9.13 -66.24 -20.68
CA GLY A 150 7.95 -65.45 -21.07
C GLY A 150 7.00 -66.20 -22.00
N LEU A 151 5.88 -65.56 -22.36
CA LEU A 151 5.04 -65.85 -23.53
C LEU A 151 4.09 -64.67 -23.81
N SER A 152 3.67 -64.52 -25.07
CA SER A 152 2.77 -63.48 -25.56
C SER A 152 1.29 -63.95 -25.57
N PRO A 153 0.30 -63.15 -26.01
CA PRO A 153 0.12 -62.84 -27.43
C PRO A 153 -0.15 -61.35 -27.79
N GLU A 154 0.30 -60.97 -28.99
CA GLU A 154 -0.43 -60.17 -30.02
C GLU A 154 -0.81 -58.68 -29.77
N ALA A 155 -0.75 -57.78 -30.77
CA ALA A 155 -0.24 -57.91 -32.14
C ALA A 155 0.07 -56.54 -32.81
N TRP A 156 1.22 -56.46 -33.49
CA TRP A 156 1.56 -55.65 -34.69
C TRP A 156 1.40 -54.10 -34.61
N GLY A 157 2.25 -53.29 -35.25
CA GLY A 157 3.46 -53.60 -36.04
C GLY A 157 3.98 -52.37 -36.78
N ASP A 158 5.29 -52.31 -37.05
CA ASP A 158 5.93 -51.26 -37.85
C ASP A 158 5.43 -51.21 -39.30
N THR A 159 5.45 -50.04 -39.92
CA THR A 159 6.46 -49.72 -40.96
C THR A 159 6.39 -48.25 -41.41
N GLY A 160 7.55 -47.68 -41.72
CA GLY A 160 7.66 -46.36 -42.37
C GLY A 160 7.48 -46.43 -43.88
N GLY A 161 7.72 -45.30 -44.55
CA GLY A 161 7.66 -45.20 -46.01
C GLY A 161 7.81 -43.76 -46.49
N ASP A 162 8.88 -43.50 -47.22
CA ASP A 162 9.22 -42.21 -47.81
C ASP A 162 8.26 -41.74 -48.93
N SER A 163 8.62 -40.59 -49.51
CA SER A 163 8.36 -40.11 -50.87
C SER A 163 7.23 -39.08 -51.10
N GLU A 164 7.69 -37.91 -51.54
CA GLU A 164 7.32 -37.19 -52.78
C GLU A 164 5.84 -37.10 -53.21
N GLY A 165 5.39 -35.90 -53.63
CA GLY A 165 4.10 -35.75 -54.31
C GLY A 165 3.65 -34.32 -54.57
N CYS A 166 4.10 -33.73 -55.67
CA CYS A 166 3.75 -32.39 -56.17
C CYS A 166 2.27 -31.97 -56.06
N GLY A 167 2.04 -30.79 -55.46
CA GLY A 167 1.31 -29.66 -56.06
C GLY A 167 -0.19 -29.76 -56.40
N GLY A 168 -0.96 -28.74 -56.01
CA GLY A 168 -2.35 -28.54 -56.48
C GLY A 168 -3.03 -27.35 -55.82
N HIS A 169 -3.50 -26.37 -56.59
CA HIS A 169 -4.14 -25.16 -56.06
C HIS A 169 -5.63 -25.37 -55.70
N VAL A 170 -6.02 -24.78 -54.56
CA VAL A 170 -7.25 -23.99 -54.35
C VAL A 170 -8.60 -24.57 -54.80
N ALA A 171 -9.42 -24.96 -53.83
CA ALA A 171 -10.77 -24.40 -53.61
C ALA A 171 -11.26 -24.78 -52.20
N ALA A 172 -12.21 -24.03 -51.62
CA ALA A 172 -12.68 -24.22 -50.24
C ALA A 172 -14.19 -24.43 -50.16
N THR A 173 -14.64 -25.33 -49.26
CA THR A 173 -15.74 -25.00 -48.33
C THR A 173 -15.84 -25.95 -47.12
N ARG A 174 -15.80 -25.35 -45.92
CA ARG A 174 -16.45 -25.74 -44.64
C ARG A 174 -16.69 -27.24 -44.34
N GLY A 175 -15.89 -27.78 -43.43
CA GLY A 175 -16.20 -28.96 -42.60
C GLY A 175 -15.84 -28.70 -41.13
N VAL A 176 -16.69 -29.08 -40.19
CA VAL A 176 -16.57 -28.73 -38.76
C VAL A 176 -15.78 -29.77 -37.97
N ARG A 177 -14.80 -29.34 -37.15
CA ARG A 177 -14.61 -29.72 -35.73
C ARG A 177 -13.28 -29.18 -35.16
N GLY A 178 -13.39 -28.36 -34.12
CA GLY A 178 -12.30 -28.06 -33.18
C GLY A 178 -12.90 -28.08 -31.79
N VAL A 179 -12.69 -29.17 -31.04
CA VAL A 179 -13.23 -29.33 -29.69
C VAL A 179 -12.29 -28.65 -28.70
N THR A 180 -12.70 -27.49 -28.19
CA THR A 180 -12.07 -26.91 -27.00
C THR A 180 -12.36 -27.81 -25.81
N LEU A 181 -11.32 -28.36 -25.18
CA LEU A 181 -11.46 -29.02 -23.90
C LEU A 181 -11.84 -27.97 -22.85
N ILE A 182 -13.11 -27.96 -22.48
CA ILE A 182 -13.58 -27.28 -21.26
C ILE A 182 -13.01 -28.09 -20.08
N PRO A 183 -12.39 -27.47 -19.07
CA PRO A 183 -11.97 -28.18 -17.87
C PRO A 183 -13.16 -28.84 -17.17
N ASP A 184 -12.92 -29.96 -16.49
CA ASP A 184 -13.89 -30.56 -15.57
C ASP A 184 -14.41 -29.54 -14.54
N PRO A 185 -15.63 -29.70 -14.01
CA PRO A 185 -16.21 -28.77 -13.05
C PRO A 185 -15.31 -28.65 -11.80
N LEU A 186 -14.62 -27.51 -11.69
CA LEU A 186 -13.75 -27.16 -10.57
C LEU A 186 -14.58 -27.14 -9.28
N LEU A 187 -14.48 -28.19 -8.47
CA LEU A 187 -15.05 -28.19 -7.13
C LEU A 187 -14.27 -27.16 -6.29
N MET A 188 -14.92 -26.03 -6.02
CA MET A 188 -14.34 -24.84 -5.39
C MET A 188 -14.78 -24.77 -3.94
N ALA A 189 -13.84 -24.74 -3.00
CA ALA A 189 -14.15 -24.61 -1.58
C ALA A 189 -14.03 -23.14 -1.13
N VAL A 190 -15.18 -22.47 -0.96
CA VAL A 190 -15.23 -21.15 -0.31
C VAL A 190 -15.38 -21.38 1.20
N VAL A 191 -14.40 -20.95 1.98
CA VAL A 191 -14.41 -21.09 3.44
C VAL A 191 -14.88 -19.78 4.07
N CYS A 192 -16.14 -19.77 4.51
CA CYS A 192 -16.74 -18.71 5.30
C CYS A 192 -17.05 -19.25 6.70
N VAL A 193 -16.76 -18.47 7.74
CA VAL A 193 -17.26 -18.70 9.11
C VAL A 193 -18.53 -17.87 9.27
N GLY A 194 -19.69 -18.53 9.33
CA GLY A 194 -21.00 -17.86 9.32
C GLY A 194 -21.41 -17.31 10.69
N GLY A 195 -21.51 -15.97 10.80
CA GLY A 195 -22.03 -15.26 11.97
C GLY A 195 -23.40 -14.64 11.75
N LEU A 196 -24.42 -15.46 11.44
CA LEU A 196 -25.81 -15.02 11.20
C LEU A 196 -26.61 -14.90 12.51
N CYS A 197 -26.53 -13.76 13.19
CA CYS A 197 -27.19 -13.55 14.49
C CYS A 197 -28.72 -13.79 14.46
N TRP A 198 -29.20 -14.70 15.32
CA TRP A 198 -30.62 -14.80 15.68
C TRP A 198 -30.79 -14.87 17.20
N HIS A 199 -31.83 -14.21 17.71
CA HIS A 199 -31.93 -13.84 19.13
C HIS A 199 -32.91 -14.71 19.94
N HIS A 200 -32.73 -14.69 21.25
CA HIS A 200 -33.52 -15.47 22.22
C HIS A 200 -34.99 -15.04 22.29
N CYS A 201 -35.90 -16.00 22.26
CA CYS A 201 -37.19 -15.86 22.94
C CYS A 201 -37.02 -16.18 24.43
N THR A 202 -37.59 -15.35 25.30
CA THR A 202 -37.77 -15.62 26.73
C THR A 202 -39.22 -16.07 26.98
N LEU A 203 -39.40 -17.28 27.49
CA LEU A 203 -40.65 -17.73 28.10
C LEU A 203 -40.32 -18.58 29.33
N ASN A 204 -41.19 -18.50 30.33
CA ASN A 204 -40.85 -18.84 31.71
C ASN A 204 -41.20 -20.29 32.12
N LEU A 205 -40.51 -20.73 33.18
CA LEU A 205 -40.92 -21.69 34.23
C LEU A 205 -40.71 -23.23 34.09
N VAL A 206 -40.15 -23.75 35.21
CA VAL A 206 -40.15 -25.14 35.76
C VAL A 206 -39.15 -26.18 35.17
N PRO A 207 -38.23 -26.74 36.01
CA PRO A 207 -37.27 -27.77 35.61
C PRO A 207 -37.67 -29.21 35.99
N ARG A 208 -37.24 -30.22 35.22
CA ARG A 208 -37.18 -31.64 35.67
C ARG A 208 -36.01 -32.45 35.08
N ALA A 209 -35.02 -32.70 35.95
CA ALA A 209 -34.34 -33.95 36.25
C ALA A 209 -33.98 -35.01 35.16
N ASN A 210 -32.66 -35.27 35.15
CA ASN A 210 -31.95 -36.56 34.97
C ASN A 210 -31.67 -37.18 33.58
N PRO A 211 -30.57 -37.97 33.47
CA PRO A 211 -30.01 -38.46 32.21
C PRO A 211 -30.04 -40.00 32.11
N GLU A 212 -29.13 -40.57 31.30
CA GLU A 212 -28.85 -41.99 31.03
C GLU A 212 -29.78 -42.71 30.04
N LEU A 213 -29.22 -43.11 28.89
CA LEU A 213 -29.04 -44.53 28.57
C LEU A 213 -27.99 -44.75 27.47
N CYS A 214 -27.28 -45.87 27.54
CA CYS A 214 -26.13 -46.19 26.67
C CYS A 214 -26.55 -46.94 25.39
N ALA A 215 -25.77 -46.79 24.31
CA ALA A 215 -25.00 -47.89 23.69
C ALA A 215 -24.45 -47.58 22.28
N GLN A 216 -23.22 -48.02 22.04
CA GLN A 216 -22.67 -48.44 20.74
C GLN A 216 -22.31 -49.95 20.87
N PRO A 217 -21.87 -50.70 19.82
CA PRO A 217 -21.56 -50.32 18.43
C PRO A 217 -22.20 -51.26 17.37
N GLY A 218 -21.92 -51.03 16.07
CA GLY A 218 -22.06 -52.08 15.05
C GLY A 218 -22.40 -51.57 13.63
N PRO A 219 -21.72 -52.01 12.56
CA PRO A 219 -21.78 -51.32 11.26
C PRO A 219 -22.56 -52.07 10.17
N LYS A 220 -23.15 -51.31 9.22
CA LYS A 220 -23.39 -51.77 7.84
C LYS A 220 -23.15 -50.65 6.83
N GLN A 221 -22.52 -51.01 5.71
CA GLN A 221 -22.53 -50.20 4.50
C GLN A 221 -23.90 -50.29 3.83
N GLY A 222 -24.32 -49.22 3.14
CA GLY A 222 -25.48 -49.22 2.27
C GLY A 222 -25.51 -47.94 1.44
N LEU A 223 -25.67 -48.08 0.13
CA LEU A 223 -26.09 -46.96 -0.72
C LEU A 223 -27.53 -46.59 -0.32
N LEU A 224 -27.85 -45.30 -0.30
CA LEU A 224 -29.24 -44.84 -0.30
C LEU A 224 -29.44 -43.77 -1.37
N ASP A 225 -30.66 -43.77 -1.91
CA ASP A 225 -31.01 -43.16 -3.17
C ASP A 225 -31.63 -41.75 -2.98
N ARG A 226 -31.89 -41.05 -4.08
CA ARG A 226 -32.63 -39.78 -4.08
C ARG A 226 -34.12 -40.02 -3.87
N GLN A 227 -34.65 -39.74 -2.68
CA GLN A 227 -36.05 -39.33 -2.54
C GLN A 227 -36.36 -38.51 -1.27
N ASP A 228 -37.17 -37.47 -1.47
CA ASP A 228 -38.08 -36.80 -0.54
C ASP A 228 -37.60 -36.44 0.89
N LEU A 229 -37.06 -35.22 1.00
CA LEU A 229 -37.20 -34.38 2.20
C LEU A 229 -37.97 -33.10 1.82
N SER A 230 -39.23 -33.03 2.22
CA SER A 230 -40.11 -31.89 1.97
C SER A 230 -39.82 -30.72 2.92
N LEU A 231 -39.28 -29.62 2.38
CA LEU A 231 -39.09 -28.38 3.13
C LEU A 231 -40.44 -27.75 3.52
N CYS A 232 -40.84 -27.93 4.77
CA CYS A 232 -41.94 -27.20 5.38
C CYS A 232 -41.50 -25.77 5.71
N VAL A 233 -41.78 -24.82 4.80
CA VAL A 233 -41.56 -23.39 5.03
C VAL A 233 -42.77 -22.83 5.80
N PRO A 234 -42.61 -22.33 7.05
CA PRO A 234 -43.69 -21.64 7.75
C PRO A 234 -43.96 -20.26 7.11
N PRO A 235 -45.21 -19.76 7.17
CA PRO A 235 -45.56 -18.46 6.60
C PRO A 235 -44.86 -17.31 7.33
N ALA A 236 -44.56 -16.24 6.60
CA ALA A 236 -43.74 -15.14 7.10
C ALA A 236 -44.38 -14.38 8.27
N ALA A 237 -43.71 -14.38 9.41
CA ALA A 237 -43.90 -13.39 10.47
C ALA A 237 -42.98 -12.18 10.19
N THR A 238 -43.44 -10.97 10.51
CA THR A 238 -42.66 -9.73 10.34
C THR A 238 -41.47 -9.70 11.30
N ALA A 239 -40.25 -9.73 10.77
CA ALA A 239 -39.03 -9.66 11.56
C ALA A 239 -38.78 -8.26 12.14
N PRO A 240 -38.25 -8.13 13.37
CA PRO A 240 -37.69 -6.88 13.88
C PRO A 240 -36.39 -6.52 13.14
N PRO A 241 -35.96 -5.24 13.15
CA PRO A 241 -34.90 -4.76 12.28
C PRO A 241 -33.49 -5.23 12.67
N SER A 242 -32.81 -5.80 11.68
CA SER A 242 -31.36 -5.98 11.56
C SER A 242 -30.64 -4.61 11.45
N ASP A 243 -29.34 -4.55 11.79
CA ASP A 243 -28.56 -3.30 11.74
C ASP A 243 -28.13 -2.92 10.30
N PRO A 244 -28.47 -1.73 9.80
CA PRO A 244 -28.22 -1.33 8.42
C PRO A 244 -26.75 -1.08 8.06
N GLY A 245 -26.14 -2.00 7.31
CA GLY A 245 -24.83 -1.83 6.69
C GLY A 245 -24.84 -0.76 5.59
N GLN A 246 -23.86 0.14 5.60
CA GLN A 246 -23.83 1.30 4.70
C GLN A 246 -23.26 1.01 3.30
N THR A 247 -23.60 1.90 2.37
CA THR A 247 -23.09 1.95 1.00
C THR A 247 -22.75 3.38 0.62
N TRP A 248 -21.52 3.57 0.13
CA TRP A 248 -21.00 4.85 -0.34
C TRP A 248 -20.41 4.67 -1.74
N HIS A 249 -20.78 5.51 -2.71
CA HIS A 249 -20.32 5.41 -4.11
C HIS A 249 -19.03 6.21 -4.39
N LEU A 250 -18.61 7.09 -3.47
CA LEU A 250 -17.35 7.83 -3.52
C LEU A 250 -16.46 7.49 -2.32
N LEU A 251 -15.17 7.24 -2.60
CA LEU A 251 -14.11 7.00 -1.62
C LEU A 251 -12.78 7.55 -2.18
N CYS A 252 -11.81 7.85 -1.31
CA CYS A 252 -10.47 8.36 -1.66
C CYS A 252 -9.53 7.31 -2.30
N ALA A 253 -10.00 6.53 -3.28
CA ALA A 253 -9.20 5.60 -4.08
C ALA A 253 -9.85 5.35 -5.44
N GLN A 254 -9.08 5.30 -6.54
CA GLN A 254 -9.66 5.15 -7.90
C GLN A 254 -10.40 3.82 -8.10
N THR A 255 -9.83 2.71 -7.66
CA THR A 255 -10.44 1.38 -7.81
C THR A 255 -11.81 1.29 -7.13
N ALA A 256 -12.04 2.09 -6.07
CA ALA A 256 -13.27 2.01 -5.29
C ALA A 256 -14.53 2.36 -6.11
N PRO A 257 -14.70 3.55 -6.72
CA PRO A 257 -15.84 3.82 -7.62
C PRO A 257 -16.02 2.78 -8.74
N GLU A 258 -14.92 2.21 -9.27
CA GLU A 258 -14.98 1.19 -10.32
C GLU A 258 -15.58 -0.14 -9.83
N ILE A 259 -15.23 -0.61 -8.62
CA ILE A 259 -15.80 -1.85 -8.04
C ILE A 259 -17.17 -1.62 -7.39
N LEU A 260 -17.43 -0.41 -6.88
CA LEU A 260 -18.75 0.02 -6.39
C LEU A 260 -19.76 0.07 -7.54
N GLY A 261 -19.34 0.24 -8.80
CA GLY A 261 -20.18 -0.01 -9.98
C GLY A 261 -20.84 -1.40 -10.04
N GLY A 262 -20.41 -2.36 -9.20
CA GLY A 262 -21.08 -3.65 -9.01
C GLY A 262 -22.45 -3.59 -8.30
N TRP A 263 -22.84 -2.47 -7.68
CA TRP A 263 -24.06 -2.33 -6.87
C TRP A 263 -25.37 -2.75 -7.55
N GLY A 264 -25.46 -2.62 -8.88
CA GLY A 264 -26.65 -3.02 -9.63
C GLY A 264 -27.15 -4.43 -9.27
N LYS A 265 -26.23 -5.38 -9.06
CA LYS A 265 -26.59 -6.76 -8.68
C LYS A 265 -27.39 -6.83 -7.38
N TYR A 266 -27.06 -6.05 -6.35
CA TYR A 266 -27.77 -6.09 -5.07
C TYR A 266 -29.20 -5.53 -5.13
N ARG A 267 -29.43 -4.57 -6.04
CA ARG A 267 -30.78 -4.05 -6.32
C ARG A 267 -31.61 -5.04 -7.15
N ASP A 268 -30.96 -5.85 -7.97
CA ASP A 268 -31.61 -6.81 -8.87
C ASP A 268 -31.86 -8.18 -8.17
N LEU A 269 -31.10 -8.52 -7.11
CA LEU A 269 -31.25 -9.73 -6.29
C LEU A 269 -32.69 -10.03 -5.78
N PRO A 270 -33.50 -9.05 -5.33
CA PRO A 270 -34.87 -9.31 -4.91
C PRO A 270 -35.79 -9.81 -6.03
N ALA A 271 -35.56 -9.35 -7.27
CA ALA A 271 -36.31 -9.84 -8.43
C ALA A 271 -35.92 -11.27 -8.83
N GLU A 272 -34.67 -11.66 -8.55
CA GLU A 272 -34.16 -13.01 -8.80
C GLU A 272 -34.60 -14.03 -7.73
N THR A 273 -34.60 -13.61 -6.46
CA THR A 273 -34.74 -14.52 -5.30
C THR A 273 -36.11 -14.46 -4.62
N GLY A 274 -36.86 -13.38 -4.77
CA GLY A 274 -38.05 -13.08 -3.96
C GLY A 274 -37.74 -12.76 -2.48
N LEU A 275 -36.51 -12.35 -2.15
CA LEU A 275 -36.11 -11.88 -0.82
C LEU A 275 -35.63 -10.43 -0.88
N HIS A 276 -36.00 -9.62 0.12
CA HIS A 276 -35.54 -8.23 0.20
C HIS A 276 -34.18 -8.13 0.89
N THR A 277 -33.27 -7.37 0.30
CA THR A 277 -31.95 -7.01 0.88
C THR A 277 -32.02 -5.91 1.95
N GLY A 278 -33.21 -5.36 2.21
CA GLY A 278 -33.38 -4.22 3.12
C GLY A 278 -32.81 -2.88 2.59
N TRP A 279 -32.53 -2.77 1.28
CA TRP A 279 -31.96 -1.56 0.68
C TRP A 279 -32.86 -0.33 0.83
N VAL A 280 -32.30 0.74 1.40
CA VAL A 280 -32.89 2.08 1.55
C VAL A 280 -31.91 3.10 0.98
N GLN A 281 -32.32 3.80 -0.08
CA GLN A 281 -31.53 4.85 -0.73
C GLN A 281 -31.91 6.23 -0.15
N ASN A 282 -31.51 6.50 1.09
CA ASN A 282 -31.67 7.80 1.75
C ASN A 282 -30.51 8.79 1.43
N GLY A 283 -29.47 8.34 0.73
CA GLY A 283 -28.29 9.14 0.41
C GLY A 283 -27.23 9.12 1.51
N GLY A 284 -26.12 9.79 1.22
CA GLY A 284 -24.93 9.87 2.06
C GLY A 284 -24.37 11.29 2.07
N LEU A 285 -23.95 11.75 3.25
CA LEU A 285 -23.53 13.11 3.54
C LEU A 285 -22.19 13.10 4.28
N PHE A 286 -21.15 13.64 3.65
CA PHE A 286 -19.81 13.76 4.20
C PHE A 286 -19.62 15.19 4.74
N ILE A 287 -19.17 15.33 5.99
CA ILE A 287 -19.11 16.62 6.70
C ILE A 287 -17.70 17.24 6.66
N ALA A 288 -17.59 18.53 6.35
CA ALA A 288 -16.33 19.28 6.38
C ALA A 288 -16.40 20.44 7.37
N SER A 289 -15.83 20.23 8.57
CA SER A 289 -15.62 21.25 9.60
C SER A 289 -14.40 22.16 9.34
N ASN A 290 -13.56 21.79 8.37
CA ASN A 290 -12.39 22.55 7.97
C ASN A 290 -12.25 22.66 6.44
N LYS A 291 -11.45 23.64 6.00
CA LYS A 291 -11.22 23.91 4.58
C LYS A 291 -10.53 22.76 3.84
N GLN A 292 -9.53 22.11 4.45
CA GLN A 292 -8.78 21.01 3.80
C GLN A 292 -9.72 19.84 3.48
N ARG A 293 -10.64 19.50 4.40
CA ARG A 293 -11.67 18.48 4.17
C ARG A 293 -12.62 18.84 3.03
N LEU A 294 -13.08 20.10 2.99
CA LEU A 294 -13.94 20.55 1.88
C LEU A 294 -13.20 20.51 0.53
N ASP A 295 -11.90 20.79 0.52
CA ASP A 295 -11.05 20.72 -0.67
C ASP A 295 -10.76 19.26 -1.10
N GLU A 296 -10.62 18.31 -0.16
CA GLU A 296 -10.64 16.85 -0.41
C GLU A 296 -11.97 16.43 -1.08
N TYR A 297 -13.10 16.88 -0.55
CA TYR A 297 -14.43 16.55 -1.08
C TYR A 297 -14.69 17.13 -2.47
N LYS A 298 -14.14 18.31 -2.80
CA LYS A 298 -14.16 18.83 -4.18
C LYS A 298 -13.36 17.93 -5.14
N ARG A 299 -12.25 17.35 -4.70
CA ARG A 299 -11.49 16.35 -5.49
C ARG A 299 -12.30 15.07 -5.71
N LEU A 300 -13.02 14.59 -4.69
CA LEU A 300 -13.96 13.47 -4.83
C LEU A 300 -15.11 13.77 -5.81
N MET A 301 -15.69 14.97 -5.76
CA MET A 301 -16.72 15.40 -6.72
C MET A 301 -16.17 15.45 -8.16
N SER A 302 -14.95 15.97 -8.37
CA SER A 302 -14.28 15.93 -9.68
C SER A 302 -14.12 14.50 -10.20
N LEU A 303 -13.77 13.54 -9.34
CA LEU A 303 -13.68 12.12 -9.71
C LEU A 303 -15.05 11.48 -9.97
N GLY A 304 -16.09 11.87 -9.21
CA GLY A 304 -17.46 11.40 -9.40
C GLY A 304 -18.00 11.69 -10.80
N LYS A 305 -17.71 12.89 -11.34
CA LYS A 305 -18.04 13.25 -12.73
C LYS A 305 -17.47 12.27 -13.76
N VAL A 306 -16.26 11.76 -13.54
CA VAL A 306 -15.55 10.85 -14.46
C VAL A 306 -16.18 9.45 -14.47
N TYR A 307 -16.70 9.00 -13.33
CA TYR A 307 -17.36 7.69 -13.19
C TYR A 307 -18.89 7.73 -13.29
N GLY A 308 -19.49 8.91 -13.54
CA GLY A 308 -20.95 9.07 -13.56
C GLY A 308 -21.62 8.97 -12.18
N VAL A 309 -20.84 9.10 -11.10
CA VAL A 309 -21.35 9.13 -9.73
C VAL A 309 -21.82 10.54 -9.41
N GLU A 310 -23.14 10.69 -9.34
CA GLU A 310 -23.80 11.94 -8.99
C GLU A 310 -23.45 12.36 -7.56
N SER A 311 -22.90 13.56 -7.43
CA SER A 311 -22.49 14.13 -6.15
C SER A 311 -22.54 15.66 -6.21
N HIS A 312 -22.86 16.28 -5.08
CA HIS A 312 -23.10 17.73 -4.97
C HIS A 312 -22.36 18.27 -3.75
N VAL A 313 -21.52 19.30 -3.93
CA VAL A 313 -20.94 20.04 -2.80
C VAL A 313 -21.96 21.10 -2.36
N LEU A 314 -22.45 21.00 -1.12
CA LEU A 314 -23.49 21.85 -0.55
C LEU A 314 -22.89 22.90 0.40
N THR A 315 -23.51 24.08 0.43
CA THR A 315 -23.28 25.08 1.48
C THR A 315 -23.95 24.67 2.80
N PRO A 316 -23.50 25.19 3.96
CA PRO A 316 -24.13 24.92 5.26
C PRO A 316 -25.65 25.14 5.29
N ALA A 317 -26.15 26.17 4.60
CA ALA A 317 -27.60 26.43 4.47
C ALA A 317 -28.32 25.30 3.72
N GLN A 318 -27.81 24.89 2.55
CA GLN A 318 -28.37 23.77 1.78
C GLN A 318 -28.25 22.43 2.53
N THR A 319 -27.21 22.25 3.34
CA THR A 319 -27.06 21.11 4.25
C THR A 319 -28.16 21.12 5.32
N LYS A 320 -28.49 22.30 5.87
CA LYS A 320 -29.57 22.47 6.87
C LYS A 320 -30.97 22.26 6.28
N ASP A 321 -31.19 22.68 5.04
CA ASP A 321 -32.43 22.41 4.30
C ASP A 321 -32.63 20.91 4.05
N LEU A 322 -31.54 20.19 3.74
CA LEU A 322 -31.53 18.74 3.52
C LEU A 322 -31.59 17.93 4.83
N TYR A 323 -31.01 18.43 5.92
CA TYR A 323 -30.93 17.77 7.22
C TYR A 323 -31.27 18.76 8.35
N PRO A 324 -32.57 19.06 8.60
CA PRO A 324 -32.98 20.11 9.55
C PRO A 324 -32.51 19.91 11.00
N LEU A 325 -32.29 18.66 11.42
CA LEU A 325 -31.79 18.30 12.76
C LEU A 325 -30.27 18.47 12.94
N MET A 326 -29.50 18.75 11.87
CA MET A 326 -28.04 18.85 11.90
C MET A 326 -27.57 20.22 12.39
N ASN A 327 -26.50 20.27 13.21
CA ASN A 327 -25.75 21.50 13.41
C ASN A 327 -24.84 21.76 12.20
N VAL A 328 -24.92 22.96 11.64
CA VAL A 328 -24.16 23.40 10.47
C VAL A 328 -23.29 24.64 10.74
N ASP A 329 -23.33 25.19 11.95
CA ASP A 329 -22.80 26.52 12.28
C ASP A 329 -21.26 26.57 12.24
N ASP A 330 -20.61 25.42 12.38
CA ASP A 330 -19.16 25.21 12.32
C ASP A 330 -18.68 24.57 10.99
N LEU A 331 -19.56 24.43 10.00
CA LEU A 331 -19.26 23.77 8.73
C LEU A 331 -18.80 24.72 7.63
N TYR A 332 -17.81 24.30 6.86
CA TYR A 332 -17.43 24.94 5.60
C TYR A 332 -18.33 24.48 4.44
N GLY A 333 -18.93 23.30 4.57
CA GLY A 333 -19.84 22.69 3.60
C GLY A 333 -19.91 21.17 3.77
N THR A 334 -20.59 20.49 2.85
CA THR A 334 -20.70 19.02 2.84
C THR A 334 -20.64 18.47 1.42
N LEU A 335 -20.29 17.19 1.27
CA LEU A 335 -20.50 16.44 0.01
C LEU A 335 -21.75 15.56 0.17
N TYR A 336 -22.73 15.72 -0.70
CA TYR A 336 -23.94 14.91 -0.74
C TYR A 336 -23.94 13.98 -1.95
N VAL A 337 -24.23 12.70 -1.72
CA VAL A 337 -24.33 11.65 -2.75
C VAL A 337 -25.74 11.04 -2.70
N PRO A 338 -26.65 11.39 -3.64
CA PRO A 338 -28.07 10.99 -3.55
C PRO A 338 -28.35 9.49 -3.75
N LYS A 339 -27.34 8.72 -4.17
CA LYS A 339 -27.45 7.29 -4.51
C LYS A 339 -26.85 6.36 -3.45
N ASP A 340 -26.26 6.94 -2.41
CA ASP A 340 -25.79 6.22 -1.23
C ASP A 340 -26.96 5.79 -0.34
N GLY A 341 -26.68 4.95 0.66
CA GLY A 341 -27.75 4.38 1.47
C GLY A 341 -27.31 3.24 2.40
N THR A 342 -28.28 2.42 2.77
CA THR A 342 -28.13 1.32 3.73
C THR A 342 -28.84 0.05 3.27
N MET A 343 -28.39 -1.11 3.73
CA MET A 343 -29.08 -2.41 3.54
C MET A 343 -28.94 -3.31 4.77
N ASP A 344 -29.79 -4.34 4.87
CA ASP A 344 -29.65 -5.38 5.89
C ASP A 344 -28.49 -6.33 5.53
N PRO A 345 -27.42 -6.44 6.34
CA PRO A 345 -26.33 -7.39 6.13
C PRO A 345 -26.78 -8.85 6.20
N ALA A 346 -27.65 -9.21 7.15
CA ALA A 346 -28.10 -10.57 7.36
C ALA A 346 -29.05 -11.00 6.23
N GLY A 347 -30.09 -10.20 5.96
CA GLY A 347 -30.99 -10.39 4.84
C GLY A 347 -30.28 -10.42 3.49
N THR A 348 -29.27 -9.57 3.28
CA THR A 348 -28.42 -9.60 2.07
C THR A 348 -27.59 -10.88 1.97
N CYS A 349 -26.98 -11.34 3.06
CA CYS A 349 -26.26 -12.62 3.09
C CYS A 349 -27.20 -13.83 2.83
N SER A 350 -28.37 -13.88 3.44
CA SER A 350 -29.37 -14.93 3.16
C SER A 350 -29.89 -14.89 1.72
N THR A 351 -30.03 -13.68 1.15
CA THR A 351 -30.42 -13.48 -0.26
C THR A 351 -29.33 -13.97 -1.21
N LEU A 352 -28.05 -13.64 -0.95
CA LEU A 352 -26.91 -14.16 -1.70
C LEU A 352 -26.78 -15.68 -1.60
N ALA A 353 -26.97 -16.26 -0.41
CA ALA A 353 -26.94 -17.70 -0.19
C ALA A 353 -28.01 -18.41 -1.05
N ARG A 354 -29.26 -17.90 -1.04
CA ARG A 354 -30.34 -18.42 -1.89
C ARG A 354 -30.02 -18.29 -3.38
N ALA A 355 -29.47 -17.16 -3.82
CA ALA A 355 -29.05 -16.92 -5.19
C ALA A 355 -27.89 -17.85 -5.65
N ALA A 356 -27.01 -18.24 -4.74
CA ALA A 356 -25.91 -19.16 -5.00
C ALA A 356 -26.42 -20.62 -5.08
N THR A 357 -27.22 -21.07 -4.12
CA THR A 357 -27.78 -22.44 -4.12
C THR A 357 -28.77 -22.67 -5.26
N ALA A 358 -29.54 -21.65 -5.67
CA ALA A 358 -30.35 -21.71 -6.89
C ALA A 358 -29.53 -21.91 -8.18
N ARG A 359 -28.23 -21.59 -8.17
CA ARG A 359 -27.26 -21.85 -9.24
C ARG A 359 -26.40 -23.11 -9.03
N GLY A 360 -26.72 -23.92 -8.01
CA GLY A 360 -26.02 -25.18 -7.73
C GLY A 360 -24.87 -25.10 -6.72
N ALA A 361 -24.68 -23.99 -6.01
CA ALA A 361 -23.70 -23.92 -4.93
C ALA A 361 -24.19 -24.65 -3.66
N THR A 362 -23.42 -25.64 -3.21
CA THR A 362 -23.65 -26.32 -1.93
C THR A 362 -23.12 -25.47 -0.77
N ILE A 363 -23.97 -25.16 0.20
CA ILE A 363 -23.61 -24.48 1.45
C ILE A 363 -23.71 -25.50 2.58
N ILE A 364 -22.67 -25.59 3.42
CA ILE A 364 -22.59 -26.54 4.54
C ILE A 364 -22.22 -25.75 5.81
N GLU A 365 -23.23 -25.42 6.60
CA GLU A 365 -23.05 -24.72 7.88
C GLU A 365 -22.63 -25.71 9.00
N ASN A 366 -22.13 -25.18 10.11
CA ASN A 366 -21.61 -25.96 11.26
C ASN A 366 -20.46 -26.92 10.90
N CYS A 367 -19.79 -26.71 9.76
CA CYS A 367 -18.71 -27.54 9.23
C CYS A 367 -17.37 -26.77 9.27
N PRO A 368 -16.69 -26.70 10.44
CA PRO A 368 -15.42 -25.99 10.55
C PRO A 368 -14.31 -26.71 9.79
N VAL A 369 -13.44 -25.93 9.15
CA VAL A 369 -12.22 -26.43 8.51
C VAL A 369 -11.15 -26.67 9.57
N THR A 370 -10.64 -27.89 9.62
CA THR A 370 -9.63 -28.33 10.61
C THR A 370 -8.22 -28.46 10.01
N GLY A 371 -8.11 -28.47 8.68
CA GLY A 371 -6.83 -28.63 7.97
C GLY A 371 -6.96 -28.32 6.48
N ILE A 372 -5.84 -28.01 5.82
CA ILE A 372 -5.79 -27.72 4.39
C ILE A 372 -4.61 -28.49 3.81
N GLN A 373 -4.91 -29.53 3.02
CA GLN A 373 -3.88 -30.36 2.42
C GLN A 373 -3.24 -29.63 1.25
N VAL A 374 -1.95 -29.37 1.38
CA VAL A 374 -1.08 -28.80 0.33
C VAL A 374 -0.17 -29.91 -0.19
N ARG A 375 -0.08 -30.05 -1.52
CA ARG A 375 0.89 -30.94 -2.18
C ARG A 375 1.94 -30.11 -2.92
N THR A 376 3.17 -30.59 -2.93
CA THR A 376 4.23 -30.08 -3.81
C THR A 376 4.21 -30.88 -5.12
N ASP A 377 4.21 -30.21 -6.28
CA ASP A 377 4.37 -30.88 -7.58
C ASP A 377 5.84 -31.14 -7.93
N ASP A 378 6.09 -31.87 -9.02
CA ASP A 378 7.44 -32.28 -9.46
C ASP A 378 8.37 -31.09 -9.77
N PHE A 379 7.83 -29.88 -9.89
CA PHE A 379 8.57 -28.63 -10.14
C PHE A 379 8.79 -27.82 -8.84
N GLY A 380 8.48 -28.41 -7.68
CA GLY A 380 8.63 -27.78 -6.36
C GLY A 380 7.49 -26.84 -5.98
N VAL A 381 6.40 -26.79 -6.75
CA VAL A 381 5.31 -25.82 -6.52
C VAL A 381 4.31 -26.37 -5.51
N LYS A 382 4.11 -25.65 -4.40
CA LYS A 382 3.02 -25.90 -3.45
C LYS A 382 1.67 -25.56 -4.09
N ARG A 383 0.71 -26.49 -4.01
CA ARG A 383 -0.66 -26.34 -4.51
C ARG A 383 -1.68 -26.86 -3.50
N VAL A 384 -2.83 -26.21 -3.42
CA VAL A 384 -4.00 -26.74 -2.69
C VAL A 384 -4.43 -28.08 -3.29
N HIS A 385 -4.79 -29.04 -2.43
CA HIS A 385 -5.27 -30.36 -2.84
C HIS A 385 -6.60 -30.77 -2.18
N ALA A 386 -6.80 -30.41 -0.91
CA ALA A 386 -8.06 -30.69 -0.21
C ALA A 386 -8.27 -29.80 1.02
N VAL A 387 -9.51 -29.74 1.48
CA VAL A 387 -9.94 -29.16 2.76
C VAL A 387 -10.36 -30.29 3.69
N GLU A 388 -9.91 -30.25 4.94
CA GLU A 388 -10.27 -31.23 5.97
C GLU A 388 -11.32 -30.64 6.93
N THR A 389 -12.30 -31.45 7.30
CA THR A 389 -13.39 -31.08 8.22
C THR A 389 -13.71 -32.26 9.14
N ALA A 390 -14.45 -32.01 10.22
CA ALA A 390 -14.97 -33.08 11.09
C ALA A 390 -15.91 -34.08 10.38
N HIS A 391 -16.42 -33.73 9.19
CA HIS A 391 -17.32 -34.56 8.39
C HIS A 391 -16.62 -35.26 7.21
N GLY A 392 -15.32 -35.08 7.05
CA GLY A 392 -14.50 -35.68 5.98
C GLY A 392 -13.67 -34.67 5.19
N THR A 393 -13.05 -35.16 4.12
CA THR A 393 -12.12 -34.39 3.27
C THR A 393 -12.76 -34.01 1.94
N ILE A 394 -12.77 -32.72 1.61
CA ILE A 394 -13.25 -32.18 0.34
C ILE A 394 -12.04 -31.96 -0.58
N GLN A 395 -11.86 -32.80 -1.60
CA GLN A 395 -10.77 -32.63 -2.57
C GLN A 395 -11.03 -31.43 -3.49
N THR A 396 -10.06 -30.53 -3.62
CA THR A 396 -10.19 -29.30 -4.41
C THR A 396 -8.82 -28.73 -4.79
N PRO A 397 -8.66 -28.19 -6.01
CA PRO A 397 -7.49 -27.41 -6.40
C PRO A 397 -7.60 -25.92 -6.00
N CYS A 398 -8.73 -25.47 -5.42
CA CYS A 398 -9.01 -24.05 -5.17
C CYS A 398 -9.75 -23.82 -3.85
N VAL A 399 -9.09 -23.13 -2.92
CA VAL A 399 -9.67 -22.66 -1.65
C VAL A 399 -9.72 -21.13 -1.64
N VAL A 400 -10.85 -20.57 -1.20
CA VAL A 400 -10.97 -19.14 -0.93
C VAL A 400 -11.17 -18.89 0.56
N ASN A 401 -10.26 -18.13 1.15
CA ASN A 401 -10.27 -17.74 2.55
C ASN A 401 -11.08 -16.44 2.74
N CYS A 402 -12.36 -16.60 3.05
CA CYS A 402 -13.30 -15.53 3.38
C CYS A 402 -13.61 -15.50 4.89
N ALA A 403 -12.76 -16.09 5.73
CA ALA A 403 -13.06 -16.38 7.14
C ALA A 403 -12.90 -15.19 8.11
N GLY A 404 -13.13 -13.95 7.65
CA GLY A 404 -13.12 -12.74 8.50
C GLY A 404 -11.87 -12.62 9.39
N VAL A 405 -12.06 -12.42 10.69
CA VAL A 405 -10.98 -12.39 11.70
C VAL A 405 -10.24 -13.73 11.86
N TRP A 406 -10.90 -14.87 11.60
CA TRP A 406 -10.27 -16.20 11.61
C TRP A 406 -9.39 -16.48 10.38
N ALA A 407 -9.42 -15.63 9.34
CA ALA A 407 -8.67 -15.86 8.11
C ALA A 407 -7.15 -16.00 8.33
N ARG A 408 -6.60 -15.38 9.39
CA ARG A 408 -5.20 -15.55 9.79
C ARG A 408 -4.90 -16.93 10.40
N ALA A 409 -5.84 -17.51 11.15
CA ALA A 409 -5.73 -18.89 11.62
C ALA A 409 -5.85 -19.89 10.47
N LEU A 410 -6.83 -19.68 9.57
CA LEU A 410 -7.04 -20.54 8.40
C LEU A 410 -5.83 -20.52 7.44
N GLY A 411 -5.20 -19.37 7.22
CA GLY A 411 -4.00 -19.25 6.38
C GLY A 411 -2.82 -20.08 6.90
N ARG A 412 -2.62 -20.14 8.23
CA ARG A 412 -1.57 -20.96 8.85
C ARG A 412 -1.72 -22.45 8.54
N LEU A 413 -2.94 -22.97 8.39
CA LEU A 413 -3.18 -24.38 8.03
C LEU A 413 -2.64 -24.74 6.63
N ALA A 414 -2.57 -23.76 5.71
CA ALA A 414 -1.97 -23.91 4.39
C ALA A 414 -0.48 -23.49 4.34
N GLY A 415 0.04 -22.86 5.40
CA GLY A 415 1.35 -22.20 5.40
C GLY A 415 1.36 -20.89 4.60
N VAL A 416 0.27 -20.11 4.68
CA VAL A 416 0.09 -18.78 4.06
C VAL A 416 -0.01 -17.70 5.15
N HIS A 417 0.75 -16.61 4.99
CA HIS A 417 0.82 -15.52 5.97
C HIS A 417 -0.18 -14.41 5.60
N VAL A 418 -1.29 -14.33 6.33
CA VAL A 418 -2.36 -13.35 6.10
C VAL A 418 -2.17 -12.13 7.02
N PRO A 419 -1.80 -10.94 6.49
CA PRO A 419 -1.46 -9.76 7.29
C PRO A 419 -2.68 -8.97 7.76
N LEU A 420 -3.39 -9.51 8.74
CA LEU A 420 -4.48 -8.81 9.44
C LEU A 420 -4.42 -8.99 10.95
N VAL A 421 -5.06 -8.07 11.66
CA VAL A 421 -5.32 -8.14 13.10
C VAL A 421 -6.82 -8.06 13.38
N ALA A 422 -7.25 -8.55 14.54
CA ALA A 422 -8.62 -8.36 15.02
C ALA A 422 -8.65 -7.21 16.04
N MET A 423 -9.65 -6.35 15.93
CA MET A 423 -9.95 -5.29 16.89
C MET A 423 -11.44 -5.32 17.23
N HIS A 424 -11.81 -4.80 18.40
CA HIS A 424 -13.20 -4.46 18.68
C HIS A 424 -13.55 -3.20 17.88
N HIS A 425 -14.74 -3.16 17.30
CA HIS A 425 -15.36 -1.95 16.76
C HIS A 425 -16.80 -1.85 17.26
N ALA A 426 -17.26 -0.63 17.56
CA ALA A 426 -18.49 -0.42 18.31
C ALA A 426 -19.39 0.71 17.79
N TYR A 427 -20.68 0.56 18.04
CA TYR A 427 -21.70 1.59 17.88
C TYR A 427 -22.82 1.41 18.91
N VAL A 428 -23.59 2.46 19.14
CA VAL A 428 -24.83 2.45 19.93
C VAL A 428 -26.02 2.73 19.02
N VAL A 429 -27.16 2.10 19.33
CA VAL A 429 -28.44 2.38 18.67
C VAL A 429 -29.29 3.22 19.60
N THR A 430 -29.78 4.36 19.12
CA THR A 430 -30.60 5.27 19.91
C THR A 430 -32.02 4.74 20.12
N GLU A 431 -32.74 5.38 21.05
CA GLU A 431 -34.20 5.43 21.01
C GLU A 431 -34.70 6.25 19.79
N ARG A 432 -36.02 6.35 19.65
CA ARG A 432 -36.69 7.08 18.55
C ARG A 432 -36.38 8.58 18.60
N ILE A 433 -35.99 9.14 17.46
CA ILE A 433 -35.81 10.57 17.24
C ILE A 433 -36.91 11.09 16.32
N GLU A 434 -37.62 12.15 16.71
CA GLU A 434 -38.66 12.75 15.88
C GLU A 434 -38.05 13.56 14.73
N GLY A 435 -38.55 13.37 13.51
CA GLY A 435 -38.09 14.07 12.31
C GLY A 435 -36.82 13.50 11.66
N ILE A 436 -36.26 12.39 12.16
CA ILE A 436 -35.03 11.77 11.61
C ILE A 436 -35.30 10.91 10.36
N GLN A 437 -36.56 10.55 10.08
CA GLN A 437 -36.89 9.63 9.00
C GLN A 437 -36.47 10.16 7.62
N ASN A 438 -35.94 9.27 6.78
CA ASN A 438 -35.44 9.54 5.43
C ASN A 438 -34.24 10.52 5.32
N MET A 439 -33.66 10.97 6.43
CA MET A 439 -32.44 11.79 6.40
C MET A 439 -31.25 10.99 5.84
N PRO A 440 -30.30 11.62 5.11
CA PRO A 440 -29.09 10.96 4.64
C PRO A 440 -28.25 10.34 5.76
N ASN A 441 -27.48 9.30 5.44
CA ASN A 441 -26.44 8.80 6.36
C ASN A 441 -25.31 9.82 6.48
N VAL A 442 -24.70 9.96 7.65
CA VAL A 442 -23.67 10.98 7.92
C VAL A 442 -22.32 10.32 8.20
N ARG A 443 -21.25 10.94 7.68
CA ARG A 443 -19.88 10.74 8.14
C ARG A 443 -19.20 12.07 8.40
N ASP A 444 -19.01 12.40 9.66
CA ASP A 444 -18.09 13.46 10.07
C ASP A 444 -16.70 12.85 10.29
N HIS A 445 -15.85 13.06 9.29
CA HIS A 445 -14.49 12.56 9.28
C HIS A 445 -13.56 13.37 10.19
N ASP A 446 -13.94 14.60 10.54
CA ASP A 446 -13.14 15.48 11.40
C ASP A 446 -13.45 15.23 12.88
N ALA A 447 -14.69 14.88 13.22
CA ALA A 447 -15.11 14.44 14.56
C ALA A 447 -15.10 12.89 14.74
N SER A 448 -14.43 12.17 13.84
CA SER A 448 -14.27 10.71 13.79
C SER A 448 -15.55 9.85 13.88
N VAL A 449 -16.72 10.37 13.49
CA VAL A 449 -18.04 9.77 13.80
C VAL A 449 -18.92 9.53 12.56
N TYR A 450 -19.66 8.43 12.57
CA TYR A 450 -20.72 8.12 11.62
C TYR A 450 -22.10 8.05 12.31
N LEU A 451 -23.13 8.48 11.58
CA LEU A 451 -24.54 8.36 11.97
C LEU A 451 -25.28 7.60 10.85
N ARG A 452 -25.80 6.42 11.15
CA ARG A 452 -26.54 5.57 10.19
C ARG A 452 -28.02 5.58 10.53
N LEU A 453 -28.90 5.75 9.55
CA LEU A 453 -30.35 5.75 9.80
C LEU A 453 -30.88 4.33 9.94
N GLN A 454 -31.53 4.02 11.07
CA GLN A 454 -32.26 2.77 11.30
C GLN A 454 -33.75 3.07 11.59
N GLY A 455 -34.51 3.38 10.51
CA GLY A 455 -35.94 3.68 10.59
C GLY A 455 -36.21 5.05 11.22
N ASP A 456 -36.50 5.07 12.53
CA ASP A 456 -36.69 6.28 13.34
C ASP A 456 -35.65 6.42 14.47
N ALA A 457 -34.58 5.63 14.44
CA ALA A 457 -33.41 5.71 15.32
C ALA A 457 -32.11 5.89 14.52
N LEU A 458 -31.00 6.20 15.21
CA LEU A 458 -29.65 6.27 14.65
C LEU A 458 -28.75 5.16 15.23
N SER A 459 -27.97 4.51 14.37
CA SER A 459 -26.75 3.79 14.78
C SER A 459 -25.58 4.79 14.78
N VAL A 460 -25.04 5.10 15.95
CA VAL A 460 -23.96 6.09 16.19
C VAL A 460 -22.68 5.36 16.56
N GLY A 461 -21.59 5.57 15.82
CA GLY A 461 -20.29 4.95 16.10
C GLY A 461 -19.14 5.71 15.45
N GLY A 462 -17.89 5.34 15.72
CA GLY A 462 -16.73 6.09 15.28
C GLY A 462 -15.44 5.27 15.29
N TYR A 463 -14.32 5.92 14.99
CA TYR A 463 -12.99 5.28 14.98
C TYR A 463 -12.09 5.92 16.02
N GLU A 464 -11.87 5.20 17.13
CA GLU A 464 -11.06 5.66 18.26
C GLU A 464 -9.55 5.69 17.99
N SER A 465 -8.85 6.56 18.73
CA SER A 465 -7.37 6.62 18.72
C SER A 465 -6.69 5.48 19.48
N ASN A 466 -7.46 4.62 20.16
CA ASN A 466 -7.01 3.48 20.98
C ASN A 466 -8.06 2.35 20.90
N PRO A 467 -8.17 1.61 19.78
CA PRO A 467 -9.05 0.43 19.68
C PRO A 467 -8.61 -0.70 20.63
N ILE A 468 -9.55 -1.55 21.04
CA ILE A 468 -9.22 -2.75 21.82
C ILE A 468 -8.76 -3.84 20.85
N PHE A 469 -7.51 -4.26 20.96
CA PHE A 469 -6.97 -5.39 20.20
C PHE A 469 -7.52 -6.73 20.73
N TRP A 470 -7.97 -7.60 19.82
CA TRP A 470 -8.33 -8.97 20.18
C TRP A 470 -7.19 -9.92 19.81
N GLU A 471 -6.25 -10.08 20.75
CA GLU A 471 -4.98 -10.82 20.54
C GLU A 471 -5.20 -12.31 20.21
N GLU A 472 -6.16 -12.95 20.88
CA GLU A 472 -6.47 -14.39 20.75
C GLU A 472 -7.89 -14.59 20.22
N VAL A 473 -8.03 -14.54 18.89
CA VAL A 473 -9.26 -14.84 18.16
C VAL A 473 -9.70 -16.29 18.42
N SER A 474 -10.77 -16.47 19.20
CA SER A 474 -11.24 -17.80 19.58
C SER A 474 -12.01 -18.49 18.45
N GLU A 475 -11.67 -19.74 18.16
CA GLU A 475 -12.39 -20.64 17.23
C GLU A 475 -13.85 -20.91 17.64
N LYS A 476 -14.20 -20.67 18.91
CA LYS A 476 -15.53 -20.92 19.48
C LYS A 476 -16.42 -19.68 19.55
N PHE A 477 -15.89 -18.51 19.20
CA PHE A 477 -16.67 -17.27 19.18
C PHE A 477 -17.52 -17.24 17.92
N ALA A 478 -18.84 -17.32 18.07
CA ALA A 478 -19.79 -17.18 16.98
C ALA A 478 -21.09 -16.58 17.53
N PHE A 479 -21.76 -15.72 16.74
CA PHE A 479 -23.03 -15.06 17.09
C PHE A 479 -23.01 -14.21 18.38
N GLY A 480 -21.83 -13.97 18.95
CA GLY A 480 -21.62 -13.17 20.15
C GLY A 480 -21.23 -11.72 19.84
N LEU A 481 -21.40 -10.87 20.84
CA LEU A 481 -20.89 -9.51 20.91
C LEU A 481 -20.05 -9.38 22.20
N PHE A 482 -19.17 -8.39 22.24
CA PHE A 482 -18.49 -7.99 23.46
C PHE A 482 -19.34 -6.98 24.25
N ASP A 483 -19.07 -6.84 25.54
CA ASP A 483 -19.57 -5.69 26.31
C ASP A 483 -18.97 -4.38 25.74
N LEU A 484 -19.72 -3.28 25.83
CA LEU A 484 -19.23 -1.98 25.37
C LEU A 484 -18.33 -1.35 26.43
N ASP A 485 -17.07 -1.09 26.06
CA ASP A 485 -16.18 -0.22 26.82
C ASP A 485 -16.59 1.24 26.60
N TRP A 486 -17.18 1.84 27.63
CA TRP A 486 -17.64 3.23 27.59
C TRP A 486 -16.50 4.24 27.67
N ASP A 487 -15.39 3.92 28.36
CA ASP A 487 -14.25 4.84 28.47
C ASP A 487 -13.57 5.00 27.09
N VAL A 488 -13.54 3.94 26.28
CA VAL A 488 -13.17 4.02 24.86
C VAL A 488 -14.27 4.71 24.03
N PHE A 489 -15.53 4.29 24.15
CA PHE A 489 -16.60 4.76 23.26
C PHE A 489 -16.98 6.24 23.42
N MET A 490 -16.83 6.82 24.62
CA MET A 490 -17.26 8.19 24.94
C MET A 490 -16.59 9.27 24.07
N GLN A 491 -15.43 9.01 23.47
CA GLN A 491 -14.77 9.97 22.57
C GLN A 491 -15.60 10.32 21.32
N HIS A 492 -16.53 9.45 20.91
CA HIS A 492 -17.41 9.66 19.75
C HIS A 492 -18.65 10.50 20.08
N ILE A 493 -19.00 10.63 21.37
CA ILE A 493 -20.27 11.22 21.81
C ILE A 493 -20.31 12.74 21.62
N GLU A 494 -19.23 13.46 21.92
CA GLU A 494 -19.18 14.92 21.75
C GLU A 494 -19.36 15.31 20.27
N GLY A 495 -18.69 14.58 19.36
CA GLY A 495 -18.86 14.74 17.92
C GLY A 495 -20.27 14.43 17.44
N ALA A 496 -20.86 13.31 17.91
CA ALA A 496 -22.23 12.93 17.57
C ALA A 496 -23.24 13.99 18.04
N VAL A 497 -23.15 14.44 19.30
CA VAL A 497 -24.04 15.44 19.89
C VAL A 497 -23.87 16.80 19.23
N ASN A 498 -22.65 17.24 18.92
CA ASN A 498 -22.46 18.46 18.13
C ASN A 498 -23.19 18.34 16.79
N ARG A 499 -23.03 17.24 16.05
CA ARG A 499 -23.65 17.07 14.73
C ARG A 499 -25.17 16.99 14.76
N VAL A 500 -25.77 16.30 15.73
CA VAL A 500 -27.22 16.15 15.87
C VAL A 500 -27.63 16.41 17.33
N PRO A 501 -27.85 17.69 17.73
CA PRO A 501 -28.00 18.10 19.14
C PRO A 501 -29.11 17.43 19.95
N VAL A 502 -30.13 16.84 19.30
CA VAL A 502 -31.16 16.04 19.98
C VAL A 502 -30.59 14.76 20.64
N LEU A 503 -29.43 14.28 20.19
CA LEU A 503 -28.73 13.14 20.80
C LEU A 503 -28.33 13.38 22.26
N GLU A 504 -28.11 14.62 22.69
CA GLU A 504 -27.85 14.97 24.11
C GLU A 504 -28.94 14.44 25.05
N LYS A 505 -30.18 14.32 24.55
CA LYS A 505 -31.39 13.98 25.31
C LYS A 505 -32.05 12.68 24.86
N THR A 506 -31.44 11.96 23.91
CA THR A 506 -31.99 10.71 23.36
C THR A 506 -31.43 9.52 24.12
N GLY A 507 -32.27 8.58 24.57
CA GLY A 507 -31.80 7.36 25.23
C GLY A 507 -31.05 6.43 24.29
N ILE A 508 -30.30 5.48 24.88
CA ILE A 508 -29.62 4.41 24.15
C ILE A 508 -30.43 3.12 24.33
N LYS A 509 -30.87 2.55 23.22
CA LYS A 509 -31.73 1.36 23.14
C LYS A 509 -30.91 0.06 23.22
N SER A 510 -29.73 0.04 22.61
CA SER A 510 -28.82 -1.11 22.62
C SER A 510 -27.40 -0.70 22.24
N THR A 511 -26.41 -1.42 22.77
CA THR A 511 -24.99 -1.32 22.40
C THR A 511 -24.64 -2.47 21.45
N VAL A 512 -23.67 -2.26 20.56
CA VAL A 512 -23.07 -3.31 19.73
C VAL A 512 -21.56 -3.11 19.70
N CYS A 513 -20.81 -4.13 20.13
CA CYS A 513 -19.35 -4.16 20.08
C CYS A 513 -18.96 -5.53 19.50
N GLY A 514 -18.27 -5.55 18.35
CA GLY A 514 -17.99 -6.77 17.60
C GLY A 514 -16.56 -6.86 17.09
N PRO A 515 -16.06 -8.07 16.78
CA PRO A 515 -14.72 -8.26 16.24
C PRO A 515 -14.65 -7.94 14.74
N GLU A 516 -13.82 -6.99 14.38
CA GLU A 516 -13.57 -6.58 12.99
C GLU A 516 -12.12 -6.83 12.56
N SER A 517 -11.94 -7.02 11.24
CA SER A 517 -10.65 -7.44 10.67
C SER A 517 -9.94 -6.28 9.97
N PHE A 518 -8.82 -5.83 10.56
CA PHE A 518 -8.07 -4.67 10.11
C PHE A 518 -6.71 -5.03 9.50
N THR A 519 -6.26 -4.20 8.56
CA THR A 519 -5.10 -4.43 7.70
C THR A 519 -4.14 -3.23 7.73
N ALA A 520 -2.88 -3.48 7.37
CA ALA A 520 -1.78 -2.51 7.44
C ALA A 520 -1.89 -1.29 6.49
N ASP A 521 -2.90 -1.22 5.64
CA ASP A 521 -3.18 -0.07 4.75
C ASP A 521 -4.68 0.24 4.57
N HIS A 522 -5.52 -0.25 5.50
CA HIS A 522 -6.98 -0.12 5.50
C HIS A 522 -7.71 -0.62 4.22
N LYS A 523 -7.10 -1.56 3.46
CA LYS A 523 -7.70 -2.16 2.26
C LYS A 523 -7.80 -3.69 2.37
N PRO A 524 -8.82 -4.33 1.75
CA PRO A 524 -8.95 -5.78 1.74
C PRO A 524 -7.70 -6.55 1.27
N LEU A 525 -7.63 -7.81 1.67
CA LEU A 525 -6.65 -8.79 1.21
C LEU A 525 -7.32 -9.71 0.19
N MET A 526 -6.88 -9.61 -1.06
CA MET A 526 -7.46 -10.33 -2.21
C MET A 526 -6.39 -11.00 -3.08
N GLY A 527 -6.79 -11.97 -3.88
CA GLY A 527 -5.94 -12.61 -4.90
C GLY A 527 -5.30 -13.92 -4.45
N GLU A 528 -4.50 -14.53 -5.34
CA GLU A 528 -3.78 -15.79 -5.10
C GLU A 528 -2.56 -15.54 -4.19
N ALA A 529 -2.41 -16.35 -3.14
CA ALA A 529 -1.31 -16.26 -2.19
C ALA A 529 0.03 -16.69 -2.83
N PRO A 530 1.12 -15.92 -2.67
CA PRO A 530 2.44 -16.28 -3.20
C PRO A 530 2.97 -17.66 -2.79
N GLU A 531 2.61 -18.14 -1.59
CA GLU A 531 3.18 -19.33 -0.97
C GLU A 531 2.54 -20.64 -1.45
N VAL A 532 1.28 -20.61 -1.91
CA VAL A 532 0.50 -21.80 -2.28
C VAL A 532 -0.46 -21.49 -3.44
N ARG A 533 -0.23 -22.11 -4.61
CA ARG A 533 -1.10 -21.96 -5.78
C ARG A 533 -2.49 -22.54 -5.49
N GLY A 534 -3.53 -21.85 -5.95
CA GLY A 534 -4.93 -22.20 -5.70
C GLY A 534 -5.46 -21.77 -4.33
N PHE A 535 -4.66 -21.12 -3.47
CA PHE A 535 -5.13 -20.52 -2.23
C PHE A 535 -5.39 -19.02 -2.45
N PHE A 536 -6.65 -18.60 -2.36
CA PHE A 536 -7.07 -17.22 -2.59
C PHE A 536 -7.54 -16.53 -1.30
N LEU A 537 -7.29 -15.23 -1.18
CA LEU A 537 -7.81 -14.40 -0.08
C LEU A 537 -9.04 -13.60 -0.51
N GLY A 538 -9.93 -13.36 0.44
CA GLY A 538 -11.08 -12.47 0.35
C GLY A 538 -11.50 -11.99 1.73
N CYS A 539 -10.58 -11.32 2.44
CA CYS A 539 -10.71 -11.00 3.88
C CYS A 539 -10.09 -9.63 4.25
N GLY A 540 -10.10 -9.27 5.54
CA GLY A 540 -9.50 -8.02 6.03
C GLY A 540 -10.23 -6.76 5.56
N PHE A 541 -11.56 -6.75 5.66
CA PHE A 541 -12.40 -5.71 5.04
C PHE A 541 -12.49 -4.39 5.82
N ASN A 542 -11.89 -4.25 7.00
CA ASN A 542 -11.80 -3.00 7.77
C ASN A 542 -13.18 -2.31 8.00
N SER A 543 -14.19 -3.06 8.47
CA SER A 543 -15.60 -2.63 8.59
C SER A 543 -16.31 -2.19 7.29
N ALA A 544 -15.63 -2.20 6.13
CA ALA A 544 -16.19 -1.90 4.82
C ALA A 544 -16.76 -3.14 4.10
N GLY A 545 -16.96 -4.26 4.81
CA GLY A 545 -17.30 -5.56 4.23
C GLY A 545 -18.58 -5.57 3.39
N MET A 546 -19.66 -4.95 3.89
CA MET A 546 -20.90 -4.83 3.11
C MET A 546 -20.72 -3.92 1.89
N MET A 547 -20.05 -2.77 2.07
CA MET A 547 -19.80 -1.79 1.01
C MET A 547 -18.95 -2.32 -0.14
N LEU A 548 -17.98 -3.19 0.14
CA LEU A 548 -17.04 -3.70 -0.86
C LEU A 548 -17.39 -5.11 -1.36
N GLY A 549 -18.21 -5.87 -0.62
CA GLY A 549 -18.42 -7.30 -0.81
C GLY A 549 -18.84 -7.72 -2.22
N GLY A 550 -19.79 -7.03 -2.86
CA GLY A 550 -20.26 -7.41 -4.20
C GLY A 550 -19.28 -7.07 -5.33
N GLY A 551 -18.57 -5.95 -5.21
CA GLY A 551 -17.51 -5.55 -6.13
C GLY A 551 -16.31 -6.48 -6.02
N CYS A 552 -15.78 -6.64 -4.80
CA CYS A 552 -14.68 -7.56 -4.50
C CYS A 552 -15.04 -9.02 -4.84
N GLY A 553 -16.27 -9.47 -4.55
CA GLY A 553 -16.73 -10.82 -4.87
C GLY A 553 -16.80 -11.10 -6.37
N ARG A 554 -17.23 -10.11 -7.18
CA ARG A 554 -17.15 -10.18 -8.65
C ARG A 554 -15.70 -10.32 -9.12
N GLU A 555 -14.83 -9.41 -8.69
CA GLU A 555 -13.46 -9.34 -9.18
C GLU A 555 -12.63 -10.55 -8.73
N LEU A 556 -12.87 -11.08 -7.52
CA LEU A 556 -12.24 -12.32 -7.04
C LEU A 556 -12.71 -13.55 -7.82
N ALA A 557 -14.00 -13.64 -8.16
CA ALA A 557 -14.50 -14.71 -9.03
C ALA A 557 -13.89 -14.63 -10.43
N HIS A 558 -13.78 -13.42 -11.01
CA HIS A 558 -13.09 -13.21 -12.28
C HIS A 558 -11.60 -13.61 -12.20
N TRP A 559 -10.93 -13.26 -11.11
CA TRP A 559 -9.53 -13.61 -10.84
C TRP A 559 -9.30 -15.11 -10.78
N ILE A 560 -10.19 -15.86 -10.14
CA ILE A 560 -10.10 -17.32 -10.02
C ILE A 560 -10.35 -17.99 -11.38
N ILE A 561 -11.31 -17.50 -12.17
CA ILE A 561 -11.66 -18.09 -13.48
C ILE A 561 -10.63 -17.74 -14.58
N HIS A 562 -10.09 -16.52 -14.56
CA HIS A 562 -9.25 -15.98 -15.65
C HIS A 562 -7.78 -15.75 -15.26
N GLY A 563 -7.40 -16.06 -14.02
CA GLY A 563 -6.06 -15.83 -13.45
C GLY A 563 -5.75 -14.38 -13.08
N ARG A 564 -6.61 -13.42 -13.44
CA ARG A 564 -6.49 -11.97 -13.15
C ARG A 564 -7.89 -11.32 -13.03
N PRO A 565 -8.03 -10.24 -12.27
CA PRO A 565 -9.27 -9.45 -12.18
C PRO A 565 -9.59 -8.75 -13.53
N GLU A 566 -10.77 -8.12 -13.63
CA GLU A 566 -11.13 -7.24 -14.75
C GLU A 566 -10.65 -5.81 -14.48
N LYS A 567 -10.63 -5.37 -13.22
CA LYS A 567 -10.16 -4.04 -12.78
C LYS A 567 -8.72 -4.08 -12.27
N ASP A 568 -8.11 -2.90 -12.15
CA ASP A 568 -6.89 -2.75 -11.36
C ASP A 568 -7.18 -2.96 -9.86
N MET A 569 -6.94 -4.18 -9.41
CA MET A 569 -7.02 -4.58 -8.00
C MET A 569 -5.64 -4.62 -7.32
N TYR A 570 -4.58 -4.03 -7.90
CA TYR A 570 -3.23 -4.09 -7.28
C TYR A 570 -3.22 -3.52 -5.85
N GLY A 571 -3.96 -2.44 -5.58
CA GLY A 571 -4.14 -1.89 -4.23
C GLY A 571 -4.92 -2.78 -3.25
N TYR A 572 -5.51 -3.89 -3.70
CA TYR A 572 -6.25 -4.89 -2.91
C TYR A 572 -5.54 -6.25 -2.91
N ASP A 573 -4.55 -6.44 -3.80
CA ASP A 573 -3.76 -7.66 -3.95
C ASP A 573 -2.91 -7.92 -2.71
N ILE A 574 -2.84 -9.17 -2.25
CA ILE A 574 -1.91 -9.59 -1.20
C ILE A 574 -0.44 -9.33 -1.59
N ARG A 575 -0.14 -9.37 -2.89
CA ARG A 575 1.21 -9.16 -3.47
C ARG A 575 1.68 -7.69 -3.44
N ARG A 576 0.86 -6.77 -2.89
CA ARG A 576 1.26 -5.40 -2.55
C ARG A 576 2.10 -5.30 -1.27
N PHE A 577 2.19 -6.39 -0.50
CA PHE A 577 3.03 -6.46 0.69
C PHE A 577 4.19 -7.42 0.48
N HIS A 578 5.40 -6.95 0.74
CA HIS A 578 6.60 -7.78 0.67
C HIS A 578 6.54 -8.91 1.71
N HIS A 579 6.96 -10.13 1.34
CA HIS A 579 6.82 -11.32 2.18
C HIS A 579 7.50 -11.23 3.56
N SER A 580 8.53 -10.38 3.73
CA SER A 580 9.16 -10.14 5.05
C SER A 580 8.33 -9.27 5.99
N LEU A 581 7.25 -8.66 5.50
CA LEU A 581 6.30 -7.87 6.29
C LEU A 581 5.06 -8.68 6.70
N THR A 582 4.62 -9.63 5.86
CA THR A 582 3.34 -10.34 6.07
C THR A 582 3.34 -11.29 7.27
N ASP A 583 4.51 -11.70 7.77
CA ASP A 583 4.67 -12.44 9.03
C ASP A 583 5.13 -11.56 10.22
N ASN A 584 5.48 -10.30 9.97
CA ASN A 584 6.04 -9.41 10.99
C ASN A 584 4.95 -8.84 11.91
N ASN A 585 4.78 -9.47 13.08
CA ASN A 585 3.79 -9.06 14.10
C ASN A 585 3.90 -7.58 14.51
N ARG A 586 5.12 -7.02 14.61
CA ARG A 586 5.33 -5.61 14.96
C ARG A 586 4.73 -4.71 13.87
N TRP A 587 5.17 -4.92 12.63
CA TRP A 587 4.69 -4.14 11.48
C TRP A 587 3.17 -4.27 11.30
N MET A 588 2.62 -5.49 11.36
CA MET A 588 1.18 -5.72 11.27
C MET A 588 0.39 -4.95 12.33
N ARG A 589 0.82 -5.00 13.60
CA ARG A 589 0.13 -4.33 14.71
C ARG A 589 0.20 -2.81 14.56
N GLU A 590 1.40 -2.25 14.41
CA GLU A 590 1.59 -0.81 14.35
C GLU A 590 0.87 -0.19 13.13
N ARG A 591 1.04 -0.78 11.93
CA ARG A 591 0.44 -0.25 10.71
C ARG A 591 -1.08 -0.38 10.70
N SER A 592 -1.63 -1.47 11.26
CA SER A 592 -3.09 -1.61 11.39
C SER A 592 -3.65 -0.65 12.44
N HIS A 593 -2.91 -0.35 13.51
CA HIS A 593 -3.28 0.71 14.47
C HIS A 593 -3.31 2.09 13.82
N GLU A 594 -2.23 2.49 13.14
CA GLU A 594 -2.22 3.76 12.40
C GLU A 594 -3.34 3.81 11.36
N SER A 595 -3.60 2.70 10.65
CA SER A 595 -4.67 2.62 9.66
C SER A 595 -6.08 2.76 10.26
N TYR A 596 -6.32 2.21 11.46
CA TYR A 596 -7.58 2.38 12.19
C TYR A 596 -7.75 3.82 12.67
N ALA A 597 -6.76 4.35 13.40
CA ALA A 597 -6.81 5.69 13.97
C ALA A 597 -6.77 6.82 12.91
N LYS A 598 -6.14 6.59 11.75
CA LYS A 598 -6.18 7.50 10.58
C LYS A 598 -7.33 7.21 9.60
N ASN A 599 -8.23 6.24 9.83
CA ASN A 599 -9.27 5.86 8.85
C ASN A 599 -10.10 7.06 8.35
N TYR A 600 -10.36 8.04 9.22
CA TYR A 600 -11.07 9.27 8.89
C TYR A 600 -10.16 10.52 8.75
N SER A 601 -8.84 10.40 8.73
CA SER A 601 -7.94 11.53 8.41
C SER A 601 -8.16 12.08 6.98
N VAL A 602 -7.66 13.29 6.69
CA VAL A 602 -7.53 13.78 5.31
C VAL A 602 -6.33 13.08 4.66
N VAL A 603 -6.51 12.51 3.46
CA VAL A 603 -5.42 11.83 2.75
C VAL A 603 -4.69 12.81 1.83
N PHE A 604 -3.59 13.37 2.31
CA PHE A 604 -2.77 14.29 1.53
C PHE A 604 -1.88 13.56 0.49
N PRO A 605 -1.52 14.20 -0.64
CA PRO A 605 -0.79 13.55 -1.74
C PRO A 605 0.61 13.03 -1.37
N HIS A 606 1.13 13.47 -0.22
CA HIS A 606 2.47 13.20 0.28
C HIS A 606 2.49 12.81 1.77
N ASP A 607 1.36 12.36 2.32
CA ASP A 607 1.35 11.71 3.64
C ASP A 607 2.19 10.42 3.61
N GLU A 608 2.83 10.11 4.73
CA GLU A 608 3.71 8.96 4.92
C GLU A 608 3.41 8.30 6.28
N PRO A 609 3.51 6.98 6.39
CA PRO A 609 3.18 6.30 7.64
C PRO A 609 4.19 6.63 8.73
N LEU A 610 3.71 6.83 9.97
CA LEU A 610 4.55 6.93 11.16
C LEU A 610 4.76 5.57 11.82
N ALA A 611 3.81 4.65 11.65
CA ALA A 611 3.89 3.28 12.14
C ALA A 611 4.74 2.37 11.23
N GLY A 612 5.29 1.29 11.78
CA GLY A 612 5.90 0.21 10.99
C GLY A 612 7.11 0.62 10.14
N ARG A 613 7.77 1.72 10.51
CA ARG A 613 8.94 2.29 9.82
C ARG A 613 10.23 1.55 10.17
N ASN A 614 11.34 1.90 9.52
CA ASN A 614 12.68 1.34 9.70
C ASN A 614 12.82 -0.18 9.44
N MET A 615 11.81 -0.86 8.88
CA MET A 615 11.79 -2.34 8.73
C MET A 615 12.86 -2.87 7.79
N ARG A 616 13.21 -2.12 6.74
CA ARG A 616 14.30 -2.40 5.81
C ARG A 616 15.05 -1.10 5.55
N LYS A 617 16.38 -1.16 5.63
CA LYS A 617 17.26 -0.03 5.37
C LYS A 617 18.38 -0.44 4.45
N ASP A 618 18.69 0.41 3.49
CA ASP A 618 19.81 0.26 2.57
C ASP A 618 21.14 0.66 3.27
N PRO A 619 22.30 0.51 2.61
CA PRO A 619 23.60 0.85 3.22
C PRO A 619 23.88 2.35 3.38
N LEU A 620 23.21 3.19 2.59
CA LEU A 620 23.40 4.64 2.55
C LEU A 620 22.45 5.39 3.51
N HIS A 621 21.39 4.75 4.01
CA HIS A 621 20.42 5.34 4.94
C HIS A 621 21.03 6.30 5.99
N GLU A 622 22.06 5.85 6.72
CA GLU A 622 22.71 6.65 7.76
C GLU A 622 23.48 7.86 7.17
N GLU A 623 24.20 7.67 6.07
CA GLU A 623 24.90 8.75 5.37
C GLU A 623 23.92 9.81 4.87
N LEU A 624 22.79 9.39 4.29
CA LEU A 624 21.79 10.28 3.73
C LEU A 624 20.98 10.98 4.83
N LEU A 625 20.67 10.29 5.93
CA LEU A 625 20.06 10.88 7.13
C LEU A 625 20.91 12.03 7.67
N GLN A 626 22.22 11.84 7.77
CA GLN A 626 23.16 12.90 8.21
C GLN A 626 23.24 14.07 7.21
N GLN A 627 22.96 13.85 5.92
CA GLN A 627 22.78 14.90 4.91
C GLN A 627 21.37 15.54 4.91
N GLY A 628 20.52 15.24 5.90
CA GLY A 628 19.18 15.82 6.04
C GLY A 628 18.07 15.11 5.25
N CYS A 629 18.29 13.87 4.80
CA CYS A 629 17.27 13.10 4.08
C CYS A 629 15.97 12.94 4.90
N VAL A 630 14.84 13.29 4.28
CA VAL A 630 13.49 13.00 4.74
C VAL A 630 13.01 11.76 3.98
N PHE A 631 12.94 10.61 4.66
CA PHE A 631 12.63 9.31 4.04
C PHE A 631 11.12 9.07 3.84
N GLN A 632 10.77 8.28 2.83
CA GLN A 632 9.44 7.73 2.56
C GLN A 632 9.46 6.20 2.72
N GLU A 633 8.33 5.57 3.07
CA GLU A 633 8.24 4.11 3.25
C GLU A 633 7.65 3.42 2.01
N ARG A 634 8.36 2.50 1.35
CA ARG A 634 7.74 1.63 0.33
C ARG A 634 8.25 0.18 0.46
N HIS A 635 7.36 -0.79 0.61
CA HIS A 635 7.69 -2.21 0.84
C HIS A 635 8.61 -2.45 2.06
N GLY A 636 8.43 -1.63 3.11
CA GLY A 636 9.22 -1.62 4.33
C GLY A 636 10.57 -0.89 4.21
N TRP A 637 10.95 -0.46 3.02
CA TRP A 637 12.16 0.32 2.79
C TRP A 637 11.95 1.79 3.09
N GLU A 638 12.87 2.35 3.88
CA GLU A 638 13.14 3.78 3.88
C GLU A 638 13.82 4.16 2.55
N ARG A 639 13.16 4.98 1.71
CA ARG A 639 13.73 5.54 0.45
C ARG A 639 13.85 7.08 0.56
N PRO A 640 14.87 7.75 -0.01
CA PRO A 640 14.97 9.22 0.09
C PRO A 640 13.81 9.97 -0.57
N GLY A 641 13.07 10.78 0.18
CA GLY A 641 11.99 11.62 -0.36
C GLY A 641 12.52 12.93 -0.95
N TRP A 642 13.22 13.71 -0.12
CA TRP A 642 13.89 14.98 -0.40
C TRP A 642 14.92 15.31 0.70
N PHE A 643 15.78 16.31 0.51
CA PHE A 643 16.86 16.65 1.45
C PHE A 643 16.64 18.00 2.18
N SER A 644 16.39 17.94 3.48
CA SER A 644 16.10 19.10 4.32
C SER A 644 17.36 19.87 4.74
N PRO A 645 17.40 21.21 4.56
CA PRO A 645 18.49 22.04 5.07
C PRO A 645 18.49 22.17 6.60
N GLY A 646 17.45 21.68 7.29
CA GLY A 646 17.36 21.67 8.75
C GLY A 646 18.20 20.58 9.43
N GLY A 647 18.95 19.77 8.67
CA GLY A 647 19.71 18.63 9.18
C GLY A 647 18.84 17.38 9.38
N ALA A 648 19.38 16.40 10.11
CA ALA A 648 18.80 15.06 10.22
C ALA A 648 17.38 15.05 10.79
N ALA A 649 16.48 14.32 10.13
CA ALA A 649 15.10 14.10 10.55
C ALA A 649 14.86 12.58 10.76
N PRO A 650 15.41 11.99 11.85
CA PRO A 650 15.27 10.57 12.10
C PRO A 650 13.81 10.18 12.33
N VAL A 651 13.39 9.08 11.72
CA VAL A 651 12.08 8.46 11.95
C VAL A 651 12.17 7.65 13.25
N LEU A 652 11.36 8.03 14.24
CA LEU A 652 11.34 7.43 15.58
C LEU A 652 10.43 6.19 15.61
N ASP A 653 10.58 5.34 16.64
CA ASP A 653 9.66 4.24 16.88
C ASP A 653 8.24 4.76 17.19
N TYR A 654 7.22 4.03 16.74
CA TYR A 654 5.82 4.45 16.81
C TYR A 654 5.32 4.60 18.26
N ASP A 655 4.69 5.75 18.55
CA ASP A 655 4.23 6.14 19.89
C ASP A 655 2.73 5.88 20.13
N TYR A 656 2.04 5.23 19.18
CA TYR A 656 0.59 5.02 19.21
C TYR A 656 -0.20 6.32 19.53
N TYR A 657 0.32 7.49 19.12
CA TYR A 657 -0.22 8.83 19.44
C TYR A 657 -0.27 9.18 20.94
N GLY A 658 0.41 8.42 21.81
CA GLY A 658 0.35 8.52 23.27
C GLY A 658 -0.57 7.50 23.95
N ALA A 659 -0.97 6.45 23.23
CA ALA A 659 -1.91 5.43 23.69
C ALA A 659 -1.22 4.16 24.25
N TYR A 660 -1.98 3.25 24.87
CA TYR A 660 -1.49 1.99 25.51
C TYR A 660 -0.29 2.14 26.48
N GLY A 661 -0.05 3.32 27.05
CA GLY A 661 1.10 3.60 27.92
C GLY A 661 2.39 4.02 27.20
N HIS A 662 2.35 4.27 25.89
CA HIS A 662 3.40 4.98 25.16
C HIS A 662 3.33 6.48 25.46
N GLU A 663 4.46 7.17 25.57
CA GLU A 663 4.49 8.64 25.60
C GLU A 663 4.62 9.20 24.18
N ARG A 664 3.76 10.16 23.81
CA ARG A 664 3.80 10.82 22.50
C ARG A 664 5.08 11.65 22.32
N HIS A 665 5.77 11.48 21.19
CA HIS A 665 6.99 12.22 20.88
C HIS A 665 6.72 13.72 20.74
N ARG A 666 7.40 14.54 21.56
CA ARG A 666 7.23 16.00 21.58
C ARG A 666 8.12 16.70 20.55
N ASP A 667 9.40 16.37 20.53
CA ASP A 667 10.42 17.01 19.67
C ASP A 667 10.66 16.26 18.35
N TYR A 668 9.59 15.77 17.72
CA TYR A 668 9.68 14.89 16.55
C TYR A 668 9.89 15.67 15.22
N ASN A 669 11.16 15.92 14.86
CA ASN A 669 11.54 16.69 13.65
C ASN A 669 10.85 16.18 12.37
N TYR A 670 10.90 14.86 12.12
CA TYR A 670 10.31 14.26 10.92
C TYR A 670 8.79 14.49 10.83
N ASN A 671 8.04 14.25 11.91
CA ASN A 671 6.60 14.48 11.91
C ASN A 671 6.20 15.95 11.71
N ARG A 672 7.02 16.92 12.16
CA ARG A 672 6.79 18.33 11.82
C ARG A 672 7.01 18.58 10.32
N LEU A 673 8.12 18.12 9.74
CA LEU A 673 8.39 18.27 8.30
C LEU A 673 7.34 17.57 7.42
N LEU A 674 6.78 16.45 7.89
CA LEU A 674 5.64 15.79 7.25
C LEU A 674 4.34 16.58 7.43
N GLY A 675 4.12 17.21 8.60
CA GLY A 675 3.02 18.15 8.81
C GLY A 675 3.05 19.36 7.86
N ASP A 676 4.24 19.82 7.50
CA ASP A 676 4.43 20.87 6.48
C ASP A 676 4.05 20.39 5.06
N GLU A 677 3.96 19.06 4.80
CA GLU A 677 3.48 18.47 3.53
C GLU A 677 1.94 18.37 3.44
N TYR A 678 1.20 18.56 4.54
CA TYR A 678 -0.25 18.30 4.64
C TYR A 678 -1.10 19.40 3.97
N THR A 679 -0.99 19.48 2.64
CA THR A 679 -1.70 20.45 1.80
C THR A 679 -2.12 19.85 0.45
N PHE A 680 -3.10 20.49 -0.20
CA PHE A 680 -3.44 20.27 -1.61
C PHE A 680 -2.93 21.41 -2.51
N ASP A 681 -2.09 22.29 -1.96
CA ASP A 681 -1.35 23.32 -2.68
C ASP A 681 0.12 22.89 -2.88
N PHE A 682 1.00 23.79 -3.34
CA PHE A 682 2.44 23.53 -3.31
C PHE A 682 2.97 23.64 -1.86
N PRO A 683 3.62 22.59 -1.31
CA PRO A 683 4.12 22.62 0.07
C PRO A 683 5.43 23.42 0.22
N PRO A 684 5.87 23.80 1.44
CA PRO A 684 6.97 24.77 1.65
C PRO A 684 8.33 24.35 1.06
N HIS A 685 8.63 23.06 1.02
CA HIS A 685 9.85 22.48 0.44
C HIS A 685 9.78 22.26 -1.08
N HIS A 686 8.72 22.73 -1.76
CA HIS A 686 8.62 22.71 -3.23
C HIS A 686 9.84 23.38 -3.91
N ASP A 687 10.39 24.45 -3.31
CA ASP A 687 11.60 25.10 -3.81
C ASP A 687 12.92 24.35 -3.44
N ILE A 688 12.89 23.42 -2.49
CA ILE A 688 13.98 22.46 -2.24
C ILE A 688 13.99 21.41 -3.35
N ILE A 689 12.83 20.82 -3.66
CA ILE A 689 12.68 19.88 -4.79
C ILE A 689 13.08 20.57 -6.11
N LYS A 690 12.67 21.83 -6.31
CA LYS A 690 13.14 22.68 -7.43
C LYS A 690 14.66 22.73 -7.53
N LYS A 691 15.36 22.94 -6.41
CA LYS A 691 16.82 22.99 -6.36
C LYS A 691 17.42 21.62 -6.72
N GLU A 692 16.90 20.52 -6.21
CA GLU A 692 17.33 19.15 -6.55
C GLU A 692 17.17 18.90 -8.07
N CYS A 693 15.99 19.17 -8.63
CA CYS A 693 15.69 19.02 -10.06
C CYS A 693 16.61 19.88 -10.94
N LEU A 694 16.76 21.17 -10.62
CA LEU A 694 17.60 22.09 -11.39
C LEU A 694 19.09 21.78 -11.24
N THR A 695 19.53 21.17 -10.14
CA THR A 695 20.92 20.70 -10.00
C THR A 695 21.18 19.50 -10.93
N CYS A 696 20.25 18.54 -11.03
CA CYS A 696 20.34 17.45 -12.02
C CYS A 696 20.35 17.99 -13.47
N ARG A 697 19.44 18.93 -13.79
CA ARG A 697 19.25 19.48 -15.14
C ARG A 697 20.43 20.32 -15.66
N ASN A 698 21.25 20.90 -14.76
CA ASN A 698 22.31 21.86 -15.10
C ASN A 698 23.73 21.43 -14.67
N ALA A 699 23.88 20.52 -13.71
CA ALA A 699 25.18 20.04 -13.21
C ALA A 699 25.20 18.51 -13.12
N LEU A 700 24.97 17.94 -11.93
CA LEU A 700 24.71 16.53 -11.69
C LEU A 700 24.07 16.30 -10.32
N ALA A 701 23.25 15.27 -10.20
CA ALA A 701 22.69 14.80 -8.94
C ALA A 701 22.93 13.30 -8.75
N LEU A 702 23.02 12.87 -7.48
CA LEU A 702 23.04 11.47 -7.06
C LEU A 702 21.68 11.12 -6.45
N PHE A 703 21.05 10.09 -6.99
CA PHE A 703 19.83 9.49 -6.46
C PHE A 703 20.14 8.11 -5.90
N ASP A 704 19.76 7.84 -4.65
CA ASP A 704 19.73 6.46 -4.18
C ASP A 704 18.45 5.76 -4.66
N MET A 705 18.63 4.58 -5.24
CA MET A 705 17.59 3.71 -5.77
C MET A 705 17.70 2.30 -5.17
N SER A 706 18.42 2.14 -4.05
CA SER A 706 18.73 0.85 -3.44
C SER A 706 17.51 0.02 -3.01
N TYR A 707 16.31 0.60 -2.92
CA TYR A 707 15.06 -0.15 -2.70
C TYR A 707 14.53 -0.92 -3.94
N PHE A 708 15.12 -0.72 -5.14
CA PHE A 708 14.71 -1.42 -6.37
C PHE A 708 14.85 -2.94 -6.26
N GLY A 709 13.91 -3.67 -6.88
CA GLY A 709 14.00 -5.12 -7.07
C GLY A 709 15.10 -5.47 -8.07
N LYS A 710 16.02 -6.35 -7.68
CA LYS A 710 17.24 -6.66 -8.44
C LYS A 710 17.41 -8.18 -8.54
N PHE A 711 16.79 -8.75 -9.57
CA PHE A 711 16.67 -10.20 -9.73
C PHE A 711 17.61 -10.74 -10.82
N TYR A 712 17.93 -12.04 -10.75
CA TYR A 712 18.60 -12.77 -11.83
C TYR A 712 17.73 -13.92 -12.33
N LEU A 713 17.47 -13.96 -13.64
CA LEU A 713 16.85 -15.09 -14.34
C LEU A 713 17.94 -15.88 -15.06
N VAL A 714 18.23 -17.10 -14.62
CA VAL A 714 19.39 -17.89 -15.07
C VAL A 714 19.06 -19.37 -15.30
N GLY A 715 19.79 -20.03 -16.19
CA GLY A 715 19.67 -21.47 -16.44
C GLY A 715 19.54 -21.87 -17.91
N PRO A 716 19.43 -23.18 -18.21
CA PRO A 716 19.43 -23.70 -19.58
C PRO A 716 18.25 -23.20 -20.44
N GLU A 717 17.12 -22.85 -19.84
CA GLU A 717 15.96 -22.28 -20.56
C GLU A 717 15.74 -20.78 -20.30
N ALA A 718 16.68 -20.08 -19.66
CA ALA A 718 16.54 -18.66 -19.32
C ALA A 718 16.22 -17.78 -20.54
N THR A 719 16.76 -18.08 -21.73
CA THR A 719 16.42 -17.35 -22.97
C THR A 719 15.01 -17.64 -23.46
N LYS A 720 14.50 -18.87 -23.34
CA LYS A 720 13.08 -19.18 -23.66
C LYS A 720 12.13 -18.46 -22.71
N ALA A 721 12.47 -18.47 -21.42
CA ALA A 721 11.72 -17.77 -20.38
C ALA A 721 11.73 -16.26 -20.59
N ALA A 722 12.91 -15.67 -20.86
CA ALA A 722 13.05 -14.25 -21.15
C ALA A 722 12.29 -13.84 -22.42
N ASP A 723 12.32 -14.65 -23.48
CA ASP A 723 11.53 -14.35 -24.67
C ASP A 723 10.03 -14.37 -24.41
N TRP A 724 9.54 -15.32 -23.61
CA TRP A 724 8.11 -15.39 -23.26
C TRP A 724 7.66 -14.28 -22.29
N LEU A 725 8.47 -13.96 -21.27
CA LEU A 725 8.18 -12.95 -20.26
C LEU A 725 8.20 -11.52 -20.83
N PHE A 726 9.18 -11.22 -21.69
CA PHE A 726 9.46 -9.85 -22.10
C PHE A 726 8.88 -9.56 -23.48
N SER A 727 8.04 -8.51 -23.54
CA SER A 727 7.52 -7.98 -24.79
C SER A 727 8.61 -7.53 -25.76
N ALA A 728 9.79 -7.12 -25.27
CA ALA A 728 10.94 -6.74 -26.09
C ALA A 728 11.82 -7.93 -26.49
N ASP A 729 12.61 -7.70 -27.55
CA ASP A 729 13.70 -8.59 -27.92
C ASP A 729 14.93 -8.28 -27.05
N VAL A 730 15.09 -9.08 -26.00
CA VAL A 730 16.22 -8.99 -25.05
C VAL A 730 17.39 -9.90 -25.42
N SER A 731 17.33 -10.62 -26.55
CA SER A 731 18.33 -11.62 -26.99
C SER A 731 19.68 -11.03 -27.45
N LYS A 732 19.91 -9.75 -27.16
CA LYS A 732 21.08 -8.95 -27.55
C LYS A 732 22.37 -9.50 -26.93
N ALA A 733 23.53 -8.98 -27.35
CA ALA A 733 24.82 -9.43 -26.82
C ALA A 733 24.95 -9.18 -25.30
N PRO A 734 25.67 -10.02 -24.53
CA PRO A 734 25.99 -9.72 -23.14
C PRO A 734 26.64 -8.34 -22.97
N GLY A 735 26.31 -7.63 -21.89
CA GLY A 735 26.68 -6.21 -21.73
C GLY A 735 25.67 -5.22 -22.32
N SER A 736 24.57 -5.69 -22.94
CA SER A 736 23.45 -4.84 -23.35
C SER A 736 22.36 -4.76 -22.28
N THR A 737 21.56 -3.70 -22.34
CA THR A 737 20.42 -3.45 -21.46
C THR A 737 19.23 -2.97 -22.29
N VAL A 738 18.04 -3.52 -22.04
CA VAL A 738 16.82 -3.27 -22.81
C VAL A 738 15.68 -2.90 -21.88
N TYR A 739 15.02 -1.76 -22.13
CA TYR A 739 13.75 -1.41 -21.49
C TYR A 739 12.61 -2.19 -22.14
N THR A 740 11.78 -2.84 -21.31
CA THR A 740 10.71 -3.75 -21.76
C THR A 740 9.53 -3.71 -20.82
N CYS A 741 8.37 -4.19 -21.29
CA CYS A 741 7.24 -4.53 -20.42
C CYS A 741 7.17 -6.06 -20.23
N MET A 742 6.71 -6.52 -19.05
CA MET A 742 6.05 -7.82 -18.88
C MET A 742 4.54 -7.61 -18.99
N LEU A 743 3.81 -8.54 -19.60
CA LEU A 743 2.36 -8.42 -19.84
C LEU A 743 1.59 -9.61 -19.26
N ASN A 744 0.31 -9.41 -18.94
CA ASN A 744 -0.61 -10.51 -18.70
C ASN A 744 -1.21 -11.06 -20.03
N ARG A 745 -2.00 -12.14 -19.94
CA ARG A 745 -2.61 -12.78 -21.11
C ARG A 745 -3.56 -11.88 -21.90
N GLN A 746 -4.10 -10.82 -21.29
CA GLN A 746 -4.97 -9.83 -21.95
C GLN A 746 -4.16 -8.67 -22.59
N GLY A 747 -2.82 -8.70 -22.51
CA GLY A 747 -1.95 -7.66 -23.06
C GLY A 747 -1.81 -6.40 -22.18
N GLY A 748 -2.39 -6.40 -20.98
CA GLY A 748 -2.18 -5.35 -19.98
C GLY A 748 -0.81 -5.48 -19.31
N VAL A 749 -0.22 -4.36 -18.87
CA VAL A 749 1.16 -4.31 -18.39
C VAL A 749 1.27 -4.75 -16.93
N GLU A 750 2.03 -5.81 -16.68
CA GLU A 750 2.33 -6.37 -15.35
C GLU A 750 3.63 -5.83 -14.75
N SER A 751 4.51 -5.25 -15.57
CA SER A 751 5.72 -4.54 -15.15
C SER A 751 6.26 -3.71 -16.32
N ASP A 752 6.88 -2.57 -16.04
CA ASP A 752 7.91 -2.01 -16.90
C ASP A 752 9.26 -1.96 -16.17
N LEU A 753 10.31 -2.44 -16.85
CA LEU A 753 11.60 -2.75 -16.22
C LEU A 753 12.76 -2.67 -17.22
N THR A 754 13.99 -2.75 -16.71
CA THR A 754 15.17 -2.99 -17.54
C THR A 754 15.67 -4.43 -17.39
N VAL A 755 16.04 -5.03 -18.53
CA VAL A 755 16.58 -6.39 -18.63
C VAL A 755 17.95 -6.32 -19.27
N SER A 756 18.96 -6.85 -18.59
CA SER A 756 20.36 -6.80 -18.94
C SER A 756 20.89 -8.22 -19.17
N ARG A 757 21.33 -8.58 -20.38
CA ARG A 757 21.91 -9.91 -20.62
C ARG A 757 23.33 -9.97 -20.07
N ILE A 758 23.63 -10.98 -19.27
CA ILE A 758 24.89 -11.10 -18.53
C ILE A 758 25.67 -12.35 -18.94
N SER A 759 26.99 -12.30 -18.77
CA SER A 759 27.85 -13.49 -18.76
C SER A 759 27.83 -14.14 -17.37
N PRO A 760 28.02 -15.48 -17.26
CA PRO A 760 28.20 -16.14 -15.97
C PRO A 760 29.47 -15.65 -15.27
N GLY A 761 29.39 -15.47 -13.95
CA GLY A 761 30.51 -15.05 -13.11
C GLY A 761 30.96 -16.13 -12.13
N THR A 762 31.66 -15.71 -11.08
CA THR A 762 32.19 -16.61 -10.04
C THR A 762 31.12 -16.95 -9.00
N PRO A 763 31.12 -18.18 -8.43
CA PRO A 763 30.23 -18.52 -7.32
C PRO A 763 30.33 -17.51 -6.17
N GLY A 764 29.19 -17.12 -5.60
CA GLY A 764 29.12 -16.17 -4.48
C GLY A 764 29.28 -14.69 -4.84
N SER A 765 29.38 -14.30 -6.12
CA SER A 765 29.39 -12.89 -6.53
C SER A 765 27.95 -12.34 -6.70
N PRO A 766 27.50 -11.36 -5.89
CA PRO A 766 26.16 -10.77 -6.03
C PRO A 766 26.02 -9.90 -7.29
N LEU A 767 27.14 -9.51 -7.94
CA LEU A 767 27.15 -8.78 -9.21
C LEU A 767 27.10 -9.69 -10.44
N ALA A 768 27.53 -10.94 -10.31
CA ALA A 768 27.66 -11.88 -11.42
C ALA A 768 27.61 -13.32 -10.89
N PRO A 769 26.41 -13.86 -10.61
CA PRO A 769 26.28 -15.22 -10.13
C PRO A 769 26.85 -16.24 -11.14
N ALA A 770 27.31 -17.38 -10.63
CA ALA A 770 27.64 -18.53 -11.45
C ALA A 770 26.35 -19.24 -11.88
N PHE A 771 26.25 -19.55 -13.17
CA PHE A 771 25.14 -20.31 -13.75
C PHE A 771 25.59 -21.02 -15.04
N GLU A 772 24.80 -22.01 -15.46
CA GLU A 772 24.93 -22.68 -16.76
C GLU A 772 23.83 -22.16 -17.72
N GLY A 773 24.13 -22.12 -19.02
CA GLY A 773 23.23 -21.57 -20.03
C GLY A 773 23.29 -20.04 -20.11
N ASP A 774 22.13 -19.42 -20.33
CA ASP A 774 22.00 -17.96 -20.40
C ASP A 774 21.63 -17.33 -19.05
N GLY A 775 21.88 -16.03 -18.92
CA GLY A 775 21.53 -15.25 -17.75
C GLY A 775 21.09 -13.82 -18.07
N TYR A 776 20.11 -13.35 -17.32
CA TYR A 776 19.55 -12.01 -17.41
C TYR A 776 19.46 -11.39 -16.02
N TYR A 777 19.87 -10.14 -15.87
CA TYR A 777 19.66 -9.31 -14.69
C TYR A 777 18.49 -8.38 -14.92
N LEU A 778 17.61 -8.25 -13.92
CA LEU A 778 16.38 -7.47 -13.97
C LEU A 778 16.47 -6.36 -12.91
N ALA A 779 16.29 -5.11 -13.32
CA ALA A 779 16.10 -4.00 -12.39
C ALA A 779 14.66 -3.48 -12.50
N ILE A 780 13.92 -3.59 -11.39
CA ILE A 780 12.46 -3.46 -11.27
C ILE A 780 12.14 -2.42 -10.19
N GLY A 781 11.09 -1.61 -10.40
CA GLY A 781 10.67 -0.59 -9.42
C GLY A 781 10.42 -1.19 -8.02
N GLY A 782 11.09 -0.65 -7.00
CA GLY A 782 11.10 -1.23 -5.65
C GLY A 782 9.72 -1.42 -5.03
N ALA A 783 8.82 -0.45 -5.23
CA ALA A 783 7.44 -0.49 -4.77
C ALA A 783 6.56 -1.56 -5.43
N VAL A 784 7.04 -2.27 -6.47
CA VAL A 784 6.27 -3.30 -7.21
C VAL A 784 7.02 -4.64 -7.30
N ALA A 785 8.21 -4.72 -6.69
CA ALA A 785 9.12 -5.87 -6.78
C ALA A 785 8.48 -7.20 -6.36
N GLN A 786 7.66 -7.22 -5.29
CA GLN A 786 6.96 -8.44 -4.84
C GLN A 786 5.93 -8.95 -5.86
N HIS A 787 5.09 -8.07 -6.40
CA HIS A 787 4.12 -8.41 -7.46
C HIS A 787 4.84 -8.94 -8.71
N ASN A 788 5.95 -8.31 -9.09
CA ASN A 788 6.74 -8.70 -10.26
C ASN A 788 7.49 -10.02 -10.05
N TRP A 789 8.04 -10.27 -8.86
CA TRP A 789 8.58 -11.57 -8.45
C TRP A 789 7.50 -12.66 -8.60
N SER A 790 6.34 -12.46 -7.98
CA SER A 790 5.22 -13.40 -8.06
C SER A 790 4.73 -13.60 -9.51
N HIS A 791 4.62 -12.54 -10.33
CA HIS A 791 4.27 -12.66 -11.75
C HIS A 791 5.27 -13.55 -12.51
N ILE A 792 6.58 -13.26 -12.39
CA ILE A 792 7.62 -14.05 -13.05
C ILE A 792 7.52 -15.50 -12.58
N THR A 793 7.51 -15.74 -11.26
CA THR A 793 7.40 -17.08 -10.68
C THR A 793 6.17 -17.83 -11.20
N THR A 794 4.98 -17.22 -11.24
CA THR A 794 3.78 -17.85 -11.83
C THR A 794 4.01 -18.26 -13.29
N VAL A 795 4.58 -17.38 -14.12
CA VAL A 795 4.84 -17.68 -15.54
C VAL A 795 5.89 -18.79 -15.71
N LEU A 796 6.94 -18.81 -14.90
CA LEU A 796 7.94 -19.90 -14.93
C LEU A 796 7.33 -21.24 -14.54
N GLN A 797 6.46 -21.27 -13.52
CA GLN A 797 5.74 -22.47 -13.09
C GLN A 797 4.76 -22.98 -14.14
N ASP A 798 3.92 -22.08 -14.69
CA ASP A 798 2.85 -22.44 -15.62
C ASP A 798 3.41 -22.89 -16.99
N MET A 799 4.57 -22.36 -17.40
CA MET A 799 5.31 -22.78 -18.59
C MET A 799 6.34 -23.90 -18.33
N LYS A 800 6.59 -24.27 -17.07
CA LYS A 800 7.53 -25.31 -16.62
C LYS A 800 9.00 -25.12 -17.05
N PHE A 801 9.42 -23.87 -17.28
CA PHE A 801 10.76 -23.54 -17.78
C PHE A 801 11.88 -23.94 -16.81
N GLN A 802 12.91 -24.64 -17.32
CA GLN A 802 14.09 -25.04 -16.57
C GLN A 802 15.06 -23.85 -16.36
N CYS A 803 14.73 -23.01 -15.38
CA CYS A 803 15.48 -21.83 -14.99
C CYS A 803 15.23 -21.50 -13.51
N LYS A 804 16.05 -20.60 -12.96
CA LYS A 804 15.95 -20.11 -11.57
C LYS A 804 15.80 -18.60 -11.59
N LEU A 805 14.94 -18.09 -10.71
CA LEU A 805 14.88 -16.69 -10.34
C LEU A 805 15.59 -16.52 -8.99
N LEU A 806 16.55 -15.60 -8.91
CA LEU A 806 17.30 -15.28 -7.69
C LEU A 806 17.01 -13.83 -7.30
N ASP A 807 16.83 -13.55 -6.02
CA ASP A 807 16.70 -12.18 -5.51
C ASP A 807 18.01 -11.73 -4.85
N CYS A 808 18.59 -10.64 -5.35
CA CYS A 808 19.78 -9.98 -4.78
C CYS A 808 19.44 -8.54 -4.32
N SER A 809 18.17 -8.25 -4.02
CA SER A 809 17.69 -6.89 -3.74
C SER A 809 18.29 -6.24 -2.50
N GLU A 810 18.59 -7.04 -1.46
CA GLU A 810 19.24 -6.54 -0.24
C GLU A 810 20.77 -6.64 -0.28
N GLU A 811 21.31 -7.45 -1.20
CA GLU A 811 22.74 -7.68 -1.43
C GLU A 811 23.41 -6.58 -2.28
N LEU A 812 22.60 -5.79 -3.00
CA LEU A 812 23.05 -4.76 -3.93
C LEU A 812 22.42 -3.39 -3.62
N GLY A 813 23.24 -2.38 -3.38
CA GLY A 813 22.82 -0.99 -3.53
C GLY A 813 22.73 -0.56 -5.00
N MET A 814 22.04 0.54 -5.27
CA MET A 814 21.86 1.08 -6.63
C MET A 814 21.84 2.61 -6.56
N MET A 815 22.87 3.27 -7.11
CA MET A 815 22.99 4.73 -7.14
C MET A 815 22.91 5.23 -8.59
N SER A 816 22.02 6.18 -8.89
CA SER A 816 21.90 6.79 -10.21
C SER A 816 22.53 8.19 -10.22
N ILE A 817 23.59 8.38 -11.00
CA ILE A 817 24.35 9.64 -11.09
C ILE A 817 24.03 10.28 -12.45
N GLN A 818 23.32 11.41 -12.43
CA GLN A 818 22.60 11.93 -13.59
C GLN A 818 22.74 13.45 -13.74
N GLY A 819 23.05 13.91 -14.95
CA GLY A 819 23.22 15.34 -15.32
C GLY A 819 24.33 15.56 -16.36
N PRO A 820 24.46 16.76 -16.95
CA PRO A 820 25.48 17.07 -17.95
C PRO A 820 26.93 16.78 -17.53
N LEU A 821 27.25 16.91 -16.24
CA LEU A 821 28.60 16.70 -15.71
C LEU A 821 28.87 15.26 -15.24
N SER A 822 27.88 14.37 -15.29
CA SER A 822 27.97 12.98 -14.77
C SER A 822 29.17 12.20 -15.33
N ARG A 823 29.42 12.28 -16.64
CA ARG A 823 30.57 11.63 -17.28
C ARG A 823 31.90 12.12 -16.71
N ALA A 824 32.07 13.43 -16.57
CA ALA A 824 33.34 14.02 -16.14
C ALA A 824 33.70 13.56 -14.73
N VAL A 825 32.72 13.61 -13.82
CA VAL A 825 32.89 13.20 -12.42
C VAL A 825 33.07 11.69 -12.28
N LEU A 826 32.26 10.88 -12.96
CA LEU A 826 32.39 9.42 -12.89
C LEU A 826 33.70 8.91 -13.51
N GLN A 827 34.29 9.62 -14.47
CA GLN A 827 35.56 9.23 -15.07
C GLN A 827 36.74 9.32 -14.08
N GLU A 828 36.60 10.09 -12.99
CA GLU A 828 37.56 10.15 -11.88
C GLU A 828 37.35 9.04 -10.83
N VAL A 829 36.26 8.27 -10.95
CA VAL A 829 35.84 7.25 -9.97
C VAL A 829 35.85 5.83 -10.54
N LEU A 830 35.59 5.69 -11.85
CA LEU A 830 35.45 4.41 -12.56
C LEU A 830 36.67 4.05 -13.40
N ASP A 831 37.19 2.83 -13.22
CA ASP A 831 38.27 2.24 -14.01
C ASP A 831 37.78 1.72 -15.38
N THR A 832 37.07 2.56 -16.15
CA THR A 832 36.66 2.26 -17.53
C THR A 832 36.41 3.54 -18.33
N ASP A 833 36.60 3.50 -19.64
CA ASP A 833 36.27 4.62 -20.53
C ASP A 833 34.75 4.81 -20.62
N LEU A 834 34.32 6.05 -20.36
CA LEU A 834 32.93 6.54 -20.37
C LEU A 834 32.59 7.36 -21.64
N SER A 835 33.44 7.31 -22.67
CA SER A 835 33.17 7.83 -24.02
C SER A 835 31.88 7.25 -24.62
N ASN A 836 31.33 7.90 -25.65
CA ASN A 836 30.12 7.41 -26.32
C ASN A 836 30.39 6.11 -27.09
N GLU A 837 31.63 5.94 -27.52
CA GLU A 837 32.14 4.90 -28.38
C GLU A 837 32.47 3.64 -27.56
N ALA A 838 33.14 3.80 -26.41
CA ALA A 838 33.45 2.69 -25.51
C ALA A 838 32.31 2.31 -24.57
N PHE A 839 31.40 3.24 -24.23
CA PHE A 839 30.25 2.98 -23.36
C PHE A 839 28.95 3.53 -23.96
N PRO A 840 28.36 2.87 -24.98
CA PRO A 840 27.13 3.33 -25.61
C PRO A 840 25.93 3.38 -24.66
N PHE A 841 24.94 4.22 -24.96
CA PHE A 841 23.67 4.25 -24.23
C PHE A 841 22.95 2.88 -24.32
N SER A 842 22.22 2.48 -23.27
CA SER A 842 21.55 1.16 -23.16
C SER A 842 22.52 -0.04 -23.12
N THR A 843 23.71 0.16 -22.53
CA THR A 843 24.69 -0.91 -22.25
C THR A 843 25.10 -0.88 -20.78
N HIS A 844 25.77 -1.93 -20.33
CA HIS A 844 26.36 -2.04 -19.00
C HIS A 844 27.72 -2.73 -19.02
N LYS A 845 28.52 -2.50 -17.98
CA LYS A 845 29.80 -3.17 -17.75
C LYS A 845 29.95 -3.52 -16.27
N ILE A 846 30.65 -4.61 -15.97
CA ILE A 846 31.30 -4.76 -14.66
C ILE A 846 32.65 -4.04 -14.74
N THR A 847 32.95 -3.22 -13.75
CA THR A 847 34.16 -2.40 -13.66
C THR A 847 34.47 -2.14 -12.18
N THR A 848 35.51 -1.37 -11.91
CA THR A 848 35.89 -0.96 -10.56
C THR A 848 35.47 0.49 -10.32
N ALA A 849 34.87 0.78 -9.17
CA ALA A 849 34.64 2.13 -8.64
C ALA A 849 35.41 2.29 -7.33
N ALA A 850 36.34 3.25 -7.24
CA ALA A 850 37.14 3.48 -6.03
C ALA A 850 37.80 2.22 -5.41
N GLY A 851 38.21 1.25 -6.25
CA GLY A 851 38.77 -0.04 -5.80
C GLY A 851 37.73 -1.10 -5.36
N CYS A 852 36.44 -0.89 -5.58
CA CYS A 852 35.35 -1.86 -5.36
C CYS A 852 34.77 -2.32 -6.70
N GLN A 853 34.35 -3.58 -6.83
CA GLN A 853 33.66 -4.02 -8.05
C GLN A 853 32.23 -3.45 -8.09
N VAL A 854 31.80 -2.98 -9.27
CA VAL A 854 30.46 -2.46 -9.52
C VAL A 854 29.95 -2.88 -10.90
N ARG A 855 28.63 -2.94 -11.08
CA ARG A 855 27.98 -3.02 -12.38
C ARG A 855 27.44 -1.63 -12.73
N ALA A 856 28.14 -0.93 -13.63
CA ALA A 856 27.72 0.36 -14.16
C ALA A 856 26.80 0.14 -15.38
N MET A 857 25.67 0.85 -15.46
CA MET A 857 24.70 0.75 -16.55
C MET A 857 24.37 2.15 -17.09
N ARG A 858 24.46 2.37 -18.41
CA ARG A 858 24.26 3.70 -19.01
C ARG A 858 22.81 3.87 -19.46
N LEU A 859 21.96 4.27 -18.51
CA LEU A 859 20.56 4.64 -18.74
C LEU A 859 20.14 5.79 -17.81
N SER A 860 18.92 6.31 -17.97
CA SER A 860 18.41 7.42 -17.16
C SER A 860 16.88 7.41 -17.07
N PHE A 861 16.36 7.42 -15.85
CA PHE A 861 14.94 7.63 -15.55
C PHE A 861 14.59 9.11 -15.25
N VAL A 862 15.59 10.01 -15.23
CA VAL A 862 15.39 11.47 -15.03
C VAL A 862 15.60 12.29 -16.31
N GLY A 863 16.05 11.66 -17.39
CA GLY A 863 16.13 12.28 -18.72
C GLY A 863 17.46 12.94 -19.09
N GLU A 864 18.48 12.82 -18.24
CA GLU A 864 19.82 13.37 -18.45
C GLU A 864 20.83 12.31 -18.87
N MET A 865 22.04 12.75 -19.22
CA MET A 865 23.19 11.86 -19.33
C MET A 865 23.57 11.30 -17.95
N GLY A 866 23.78 9.99 -17.83
CA GLY A 866 24.20 9.40 -16.56
C GLY A 866 24.40 7.89 -16.58
N TRP A 867 24.69 7.35 -15.40
CA TRP A 867 24.86 5.92 -15.14
C TRP A 867 24.21 5.52 -13.82
N GLU A 868 23.73 4.29 -13.78
CA GLU A 868 23.33 3.57 -12.56
C GLU A 868 24.47 2.64 -12.13
N LEU A 869 24.95 2.80 -10.91
CA LEU A 869 25.98 1.98 -10.28
C LEU A 869 25.30 0.99 -9.33
N HIS A 870 25.30 -0.28 -9.71
CA HIS A 870 24.84 -1.38 -8.87
C HIS A 870 26.07 -1.92 -8.12
N VAL A 871 26.02 -1.90 -6.79
CA VAL A 871 27.20 -2.03 -5.92
C VAL A 871 26.93 -3.06 -4.82
N PRO A 872 27.87 -3.96 -4.46
CA PRO A 872 27.70 -4.88 -3.33
C PRO A 872 27.40 -4.12 -2.03
N ARG A 873 26.52 -4.66 -1.19
CA ARG A 873 26.02 -4.00 0.03
C ARG A 873 27.11 -3.37 0.89
N ALA A 874 28.24 -4.06 1.06
CA ALA A 874 29.37 -3.63 1.88
C ALA A 874 30.18 -2.46 1.27
N ASP A 875 30.18 -2.32 -0.06
CA ASP A 875 30.98 -1.32 -0.78
C ASP A 875 30.23 0.01 -1.03
N CYS A 876 28.90 -0.01 -0.86
CA CYS A 876 27.99 1.10 -1.22
C CYS A 876 28.43 2.45 -0.62
N VAL A 877 28.66 2.53 0.69
CA VAL A 877 29.08 3.78 1.37
C VAL A 877 30.42 4.30 0.85
N LYS A 878 31.36 3.40 0.53
CA LYS A 878 32.68 3.75 0.00
C LYS A 878 32.58 4.33 -1.43
N VAL A 879 31.77 3.71 -2.29
CA VAL A 879 31.52 4.20 -3.65
C VAL A 879 30.74 5.52 -3.63
N TYR A 880 29.69 5.63 -2.81
CA TYR A 880 28.93 6.87 -2.59
C TYR A 880 29.83 8.04 -2.20
N ARG A 881 30.66 7.87 -1.15
CA ARG A 881 31.59 8.92 -0.68
C ARG A 881 32.59 9.33 -1.76
N ALA A 882 33.10 8.38 -2.56
CA ALA A 882 34.02 8.69 -3.65
C ALA A 882 33.36 9.52 -4.78
N VAL A 883 32.12 9.18 -5.16
CA VAL A 883 31.34 9.95 -6.14
C VAL A 883 31.04 11.37 -5.63
N MET A 884 30.60 11.49 -4.37
CA MET A 884 30.31 12.81 -3.76
C MET A 884 31.59 13.66 -3.64
N GLN A 885 32.73 13.06 -3.30
CA GLN A 885 34.02 13.75 -3.23
C GLN A 885 34.48 14.27 -4.60
N ALA A 886 34.40 13.45 -5.67
CA ALA A 886 34.73 13.89 -7.03
C ALA A 886 33.75 14.96 -7.54
N GLY A 887 32.45 14.79 -7.27
CA GLY A 887 31.40 15.71 -7.69
C GLY A 887 31.35 17.04 -6.93
N ALA A 888 32.00 17.16 -5.76
CA ALA A 888 31.93 18.34 -4.90
C ALA A 888 32.32 19.64 -5.62
N ARG A 889 33.42 19.63 -6.40
CA ARG A 889 33.88 20.79 -7.18
C ARG A 889 32.98 21.12 -8.39
N HIS A 890 32.06 20.22 -8.74
CA HIS A 890 31.10 20.34 -9.83
C HIS A 890 29.68 20.65 -9.34
N GLY A 891 29.49 20.86 -8.03
CA GLY A 891 28.17 21.17 -7.46
C GLY A 891 27.22 19.98 -7.40
N ILE A 892 27.73 18.76 -7.20
CA ILE A 892 26.88 17.59 -6.96
C ILE A 892 25.97 17.81 -5.75
N ALA A 893 24.72 17.37 -5.87
CA ALA A 893 23.79 17.24 -4.75
C ALA A 893 23.22 15.83 -4.69
N ASN A 894 22.81 15.40 -3.50
CA ASN A 894 21.84 14.32 -3.39
C ASN A 894 20.46 14.84 -3.84
N ALA A 895 19.65 13.95 -4.41
CA ALA A 895 18.27 14.24 -4.78
C ALA A 895 17.36 13.04 -4.49
N GLY A 896 16.13 13.31 -4.06
CA GLY A 896 15.17 12.29 -3.62
C GLY A 896 14.15 11.90 -4.68
N TYR A 897 13.25 10.99 -4.33
CA TYR A 897 12.18 10.51 -5.22
C TYR A 897 11.24 11.63 -5.69
N ARG A 898 11.04 12.68 -4.89
CA ARG A 898 10.23 13.85 -5.32
C ARG A 898 10.87 14.60 -6.48
N ALA A 899 12.20 14.63 -6.55
CA ALA A 899 12.90 15.14 -7.72
C ALA A 899 12.82 14.15 -8.90
N ILE A 900 12.88 12.83 -8.66
CA ILE A 900 12.70 11.82 -9.72
C ILE A 900 11.29 11.91 -10.35
N ASP A 901 10.24 12.09 -9.55
CA ASP A 901 8.86 12.12 -10.02
C ASP A 901 8.64 13.31 -11.00
N SER A 902 9.10 14.51 -10.63
CA SER A 902 9.13 15.71 -11.49
C SER A 902 10.04 15.53 -12.73
N LEU A 903 11.29 15.06 -12.55
CA LEU A 903 12.23 14.91 -13.68
C LEU A 903 11.79 13.81 -14.67
N SER A 904 11.07 12.79 -14.20
CA SER A 904 10.52 11.69 -15.02
C SER A 904 9.23 12.09 -15.74
N ILE A 905 8.35 12.90 -15.12
CA ILE A 905 7.14 13.39 -15.79
C ILE A 905 7.47 14.39 -16.90
N GLU A 906 8.53 15.19 -16.73
CA GLU A 906 9.05 16.07 -17.80
C GLU A 906 9.41 15.31 -19.06
N LYS A 907 10.00 14.11 -18.92
CA LYS A 907 10.32 13.20 -20.03
C LYS A 907 9.14 12.34 -20.50
N GLY A 908 8.05 12.33 -19.74
CA GLY A 908 6.96 11.38 -19.92
C GLY A 908 7.37 9.92 -19.71
N TYR A 909 8.35 9.63 -18.86
CA TYR A 909 8.62 8.23 -18.48
C TYR A 909 7.52 7.74 -17.55
N ARG A 910 7.09 6.49 -17.74
CA ARG A 910 5.92 5.91 -17.09
C ARG A 910 6.31 5.34 -15.72
N HIS A 911 5.37 5.37 -14.78
CA HIS A 911 5.44 4.64 -13.51
C HIS A 911 4.40 3.51 -13.48
N TRP A 912 4.81 2.28 -13.14
CA TRP A 912 3.95 1.10 -13.21
C TRP A 912 2.70 1.13 -12.31
N HIS A 913 2.68 1.95 -11.26
CA HIS A 913 1.58 2.04 -10.30
C HIS A 913 0.72 3.31 -10.48
N ALA A 914 0.89 4.03 -11.59
CA ALA A 914 0.19 5.29 -11.87
C ALA A 914 -0.10 5.49 -13.36
N ASP A 915 0.94 5.60 -14.21
CA ASP A 915 0.80 5.83 -15.66
C ASP A 915 0.49 4.55 -16.44
N LEU A 916 0.86 3.40 -15.87
CA LEU A 916 0.49 2.05 -16.28
C LEU A 916 -0.19 1.37 -15.08
N ARG A 917 -0.87 0.25 -15.35
CA ARG A 917 -1.55 -0.66 -14.41
C ARG A 917 -1.78 -2.02 -15.10
N PRO A 918 -2.17 -3.09 -14.38
CA PRO A 918 -2.52 -4.39 -14.97
C PRO A 918 -3.59 -4.38 -16.09
N ASP A 919 -4.48 -3.38 -16.12
CA ASP A 919 -5.55 -3.22 -17.12
C ASP A 919 -5.19 -2.21 -18.25
N ASP A 920 -3.97 -1.64 -18.24
CA ASP A 920 -3.49 -0.68 -19.22
C ASP A 920 -2.51 -1.35 -20.20
N THR A 921 -2.70 -1.21 -21.52
CA THR A 921 -1.85 -1.90 -22.52
C THR A 921 -0.70 -1.02 -23.04
N PRO A 922 0.40 -1.62 -23.58
CA PRO A 922 1.47 -0.87 -24.23
C PRO A 922 1.01 0.03 -25.39
N LEU A 923 -0.10 -0.28 -26.05
CA LEU A 923 -0.60 0.53 -27.17
C LEU A 923 -1.31 1.79 -26.67
N GLU A 924 -2.13 1.67 -25.63
CA GLU A 924 -2.84 2.80 -25.00
C GLU A 924 -1.84 3.72 -24.28
N ALA A 925 -0.88 3.13 -23.58
CA ALA A 925 0.18 3.83 -22.86
C ALA A 925 1.24 4.49 -23.78
N GLY A 926 1.26 4.18 -25.07
CA GLY A 926 2.28 4.69 -26.01
C GLY A 926 3.65 4.01 -25.92
N LEU A 927 3.73 2.83 -25.29
CA LEU A 927 4.92 1.99 -25.16
C LEU A 927 5.06 0.94 -26.27
N ALA A 928 4.25 0.99 -27.34
CA ALA A 928 4.23 0.03 -28.44
C ALA A 928 5.60 -0.29 -29.11
N PHE A 929 6.63 0.53 -28.88
CA PHE A 929 8.01 0.29 -29.31
C PHE A 929 8.71 -0.82 -28.51
N THR A 930 8.25 -1.15 -27.30
CA THR A 930 8.77 -2.27 -26.50
C THR A 930 8.31 -3.63 -27.03
N CYS A 931 7.25 -3.70 -27.84
CA CYS A 931 6.67 -4.98 -28.28
C CYS A 931 7.31 -5.49 -29.58
N LYS A 932 7.88 -6.71 -29.56
CA LYS A 932 8.58 -7.38 -30.69
C LYS A 932 7.66 -7.90 -31.82
N LEU A 933 6.57 -7.19 -32.09
CA LEU A 933 5.55 -7.46 -33.13
C LEU A 933 6.09 -7.52 -34.58
N LYS A 934 7.38 -7.21 -34.80
CA LYS A 934 8.05 -7.31 -36.10
C LYS A 934 8.77 -8.65 -36.32
N SER A 935 8.94 -9.48 -35.28
CA SER A 935 9.49 -10.83 -35.39
C SER A 935 8.41 -11.87 -35.10
N SER A 936 8.72 -13.15 -35.34
CA SER A 936 7.89 -14.30 -34.97
C SER A 936 8.08 -14.74 -33.50
N ILE A 937 8.94 -14.08 -32.73
CA ILE A 937 9.26 -14.47 -31.35
C ILE A 937 8.00 -14.31 -30.47
N PRO A 938 7.54 -15.37 -29.80
CA PRO A 938 6.35 -15.32 -28.94
C PRO A 938 6.64 -14.52 -27.66
N PHE A 939 5.61 -13.91 -27.09
CA PHE A 939 5.61 -13.32 -25.74
C PHE A 939 4.21 -13.35 -25.15
N LEU A 940 4.10 -13.36 -23.82
CA LEU A 940 2.81 -13.39 -23.12
C LEU A 940 1.99 -12.14 -23.47
N GLY A 941 0.70 -12.32 -23.76
CA GLY A 941 -0.21 -11.23 -24.16
C GLY A 941 -0.07 -10.75 -25.61
N ARG A 942 0.84 -11.32 -26.41
CA ARG A 942 1.05 -10.93 -27.82
C ARG A 942 -0.24 -10.88 -28.65
N GLU A 943 -1.05 -11.94 -28.59
CA GLU A 943 -2.30 -12.08 -29.37
C GLU A 943 -3.27 -10.93 -29.08
N ALA A 944 -3.41 -10.53 -27.81
CA ALA A 944 -4.28 -9.44 -27.39
C ALA A 944 -3.75 -8.07 -27.88
N VAL A 945 -2.43 -7.86 -27.83
CA VAL A 945 -1.79 -6.65 -28.40
C VAL A 945 -1.96 -6.60 -29.92
N GLU A 946 -1.84 -7.71 -30.63
CA GLU A 946 -2.05 -7.77 -32.09
C GLU A 946 -3.53 -7.54 -32.46
N ALA A 947 -4.47 -8.12 -31.70
CA ALA A 947 -5.91 -7.89 -31.86
C ALA A 947 -6.30 -6.43 -31.58
N GLN A 948 -5.80 -5.83 -30.50
CA GLN A 948 -6.04 -4.41 -30.18
C GLN A 948 -5.45 -3.49 -31.25
N LYS A 949 -4.25 -3.79 -31.75
CA LYS A 949 -3.61 -3.06 -32.86
C LYS A 949 -4.44 -3.10 -34.15
N ALA A 950 -5.08 -4.23 -34.44
CA ALA A 950 -5.97 -4.38 -35.59
C ALA A 950 -7.33 -3.68 -35.40
N LYS A 951 -7.89 -3.71 -34.17
CA LYS A 951 -9.17 -3.06 -33.83
C LYS A 951 -9.07 -1.53 -33.73
N GLY A 952 -7.91 -1.02 -33.31
CA GLY A 952 -7.69 0.40 -33.02
C GLY A 952 -7.63 0.71 -31.52
N ILE A 953 -7.15 1.92 -31.20
CA ILE A 953 -6.92 2.39 -29.83
C ILE A 953 -8.08 3.30 -29.42
N PHE A 954 -8.91 2.86 -28.47
CA PHE A 954 -10.13 3.56 -28.00
C PHE A 954 -9.93 4.31 -26.67
N ARG A 955 -8.72 4.21 -26.11
CA ARG A 955 -8.27 4.89 -24.91
C ARG A 955 -6.77 5.17 -25.06
N ARG A 956 -6.30 6.36 -24.70
CA ARG A 956 -4.89 6.74 -24.88
C ARG A 956 -4.37 7.58 -23.73
N LEU A 957 -3.16 7.27 -23.25
CA LEU A 957 -2.39 8.12 -22.35
C LEU A 957 -1.89 9.36 -23.11
N VAL A 958 -2.26 10.54 -22.64
CA VAL A 958 -1.90 11.85 -23.22
C VAL A 958 -1.21 12.70 -22.17
N CYS A 959 -0.20 13.46 -22.60
CA CYS A 959 0.47 14.46 -21.79
C CYS A 959 -0.27 15.79 -21.92
N PHE A 960 -0.46 16.49 -20.81
CA PHE A 960 -1.03 17.83 -20.74
C PHE A 960 -0.07 18.77 -20.01
N THR A 961 0.00 20.02 -20.44
CA THR A 961 0.65 21.09 -19.67
C THR A 961 -0.31 22.26 -19.49
N THR A 962 -0.43 22.77 -18.28
CA THR A 962 -1.20 23.99 -17.95
C THR A 962 -0.25 25.05 -17.36
N GLU A 963 -0.77 26.03 -16.63
CA GLU A 963 0.01 27.02 -15.86
C GLU A 963 0.48 26.43 -14.51
N LYS A 964 0.97 27.27 -13.57
CA LYS A 964 1.44 26.79 -12.27
C LYS A 964 0.26 26.53 -11.32
N VAL A 965 -0.28 25.31 -11.38
CA VAL A 965 -1.42 24.85 -10.56
C VAL A 965 -1.07 23.50 -9.92
N PRO A 966 -1.18 23.33 -8.59
CA PRO A 966 -0.83 22.07 -7.94
C PRO A 966 -1.90 21.01 -8.22
N MET A 967 -1.53 19.98 -8.97
CA MET A 967 -2.33 18.82 -9.37
C MET A 967 -1.52 17.56 -9.09
N PHE A 968 -2.17 16.45 -8.78
CA PHE A 968 -1.49 15.24 -8.28
C PHE A 968 -1.96 13.94 -8.97
N GLY A 969 -3.21 13.90 -9.40
CA GLY A 969 -3.94 12.70 -9.79
C GLY A 969 -5.42 12.82 -9.44
N LEU A 970 -6.28 12.12 -10.18
CA LEU A 970 -7.75 12.10 -10.05
C LEU A 970 -8.47 13.39 -10.52
N GLU A 971 -7.75 14.43 -10.94
CA GLU A 971 -8.35 15.60 -11.62
C GLU A 971 -9.03 15.20 -12.94
N ALA A 972 -10.20 15.77 -13.23
CA ALA A 972 -10.95 15.44 -14.45
C ALA A 972 -10.34 16.13 -15.69
N VAL A 973 -10.27 15.41 -16.81
CA VAL A 973 -9.82 15.93 -18.11
C VAL A 973 -11.05 16.25 -18.95
N TRP A 974 -11.18 17.51 -19.33
CA TRP A 974 -12.23 18.01 -20.21
C TRP A 974 -11.69 18.20 -21.63
N ARG A 975 -12.52 17.91 -22.64
CA ARG A 975 -12.29 18.18 -24.05
C ARG A 975 -13.57 18.75 -24.66
N ASP A 976 -13.50 19.91 -25.29
CA ASP A 976 -14.63 20.59 -25.96
C ASP A 976 -15.92 20.65 -25.11
N GLY A 977 -15.79 20.87 -23.79
CA GLY A 977 -16.92 20.95 -22.84
C GLY A 977 -17.46 19.60 -22.34
N GLN A 978 -16.79 18.48 -22.60
CA GLN A 978 -17.16 17.14 -22.08
C GLN A 978 -16.01 16.50 -21.31
N VAL A 979 -16.32 15.75 -20.25
CA VAL A 979 -15.33 14.92 -19.53
C VAL A 979 -14.92 13.74 -20.41
N VAL A 980 -13.62 13.58 -20.65
CA VAL A 980 -13.05 12.50 -21.49
C VAL A 980 -12.18 11.51 -20.73
N GLY A 981 -11.90 11.76 -19.45
CA GLY A 981 -11.12 10.90 -18.57
C GLY A 981 -10.59 11.65 -17.35
N HIS A 982 -9.52 11.13 -16.75
CA HIS A 982 -8.86 11.72 -15.58
C HIS A 982 -7.34 11.65 -15.65
N ILE A 983 -6.70 12.50 -14.86
CA ILE A 983 -5.25 12.50 -14.62
C ILE A 983 -4.86 11.33 -13.73
N ARG A 984 -3.83 10.61 -14.18
CA ARG A 984 -3.16 9.49 -13.52
C ARG A 984 -2.12 9.98 -12.52
N ARG A 985 -1.27 10.89 -12.99
CA ARG A 985 -0.17 11.50 -12.26
C ARG A 985 0.02 12.93 -12.76
N ALA A 986 0.25 13.86 -11.85
CA ALA A 986 0.70 15.20 -12.18
C ALA A 986 1.81 15.64 -11.21
N ASP A 987 2.68 16.52 -11.70
CA ASP A 987 3.76 17.15 -10.95
C ASP A 987 4.18 18.46 -11.65
N PHE A 988 5.03 19.27 -11.04
CA PHE A 988 5.54 20.50 -11.62
C PHE A 988 6.89 20.26 -12.30
N GLY A 989 6.94 20.46 -13.62
CA GLY A 989 8.17 20.40 -14.40
C GLY A 989 9.01 21.67 -14.23
N PHE A 990 9.98 21.63 -13.31
CA PHE A 990 10.81 22.79 -12.95
C PHE A 990 11.72 23.32 -14.07
N ALA A 991 12.06 22.50 -15.08
CA ALA A 991 12.87 22.92 -16.23
C ALA A 991 12.04 23.54 -17.37
N ILE A 992 10.71 23.35 -17.36
CA ILE A 992 9.78 24.01 -18.30
C ILE A 992 8.80 25.00 -17.62
N ASP A 993 8.90 25.15 -16.30
CA ASP A 993 8.11 26.02 -15.40
C ASP A 993 6.58 25.87 -15.57
N LYS A 994 6.10 24.63 -15.63
CA LYS A 994 4.67 24.30 -15.82
C LYS A 994 4.24 23.07 -15.03
N THR A 995 2.98 23.03 -14.62
CA THR A 995 2.34 21.77 -14.21
C THR A 995 2.18 20.86 -15.42
N ILE A 996 2.67 19.63 -15.27
CA ILE A 996 2.57 18.55 -16.25
C ILE A 996 1.62 17.50 -15.68
N ALA A 997 0.71 16.99 -16.50
CA ALA A 997 -0.24 15.97 -16.10
C ALA A 997 -0.34 14.89 -17.18
N TYR A 998 -0.36 13.63 -16.78
CA TYR A 998 -0.56 12.48 -17.66
C TYR A 998 -1.91 11.87 -17.35
N GLY A 999 -2.77 11.70 -18.37
CA GLY A 999 -4.13 11.19 -18.20
C GLY A 999 -4.57 10.30 -19.36
N TYR A 1000 -5.40 9.30 -19.08
CA TYR A 1000 -6.00 8.48 -20.14
C TYR A 1000 -7.32 9.12 -20.58
N ILE A 1001 -7.42 9.45 -21.87
CA ILE A 1001 -8.67 9.94 -22.46
C ILE A 1001 -9.32 8.88 -23.35
N ARG A 1002 -10.65 8.95 -23.45
CA ARG A 1002 -11.51 8.22 -24.40
C ARG A 1002 -12.26 9.22 -25.29
N ASP A 1003 -12.85 8.74 -26.38
CA ASP A 1003 -13.86 9.49 -27.12
C ASP A 1003 -15.26 9.22 -26.52
N PRO A 1004 -16.02 10.23 -26.06
CA PRO A 1004 -17.39 10.06 -25.59
C PRO A 1004 -18.34 9.49 -26.64
N ALA A 1005 -18.06 9.69 -27.94
CA ALA A 1005 -18.82 9.08 -29.04
C ALA A 1005 -18.43 7.61 -29.31
N GLY A 1006 -17.45 7.05 -28.58
CA GLY A 1006 -16.98 5.67 -28.71
C GLY A 1006 -16.01 5.42 -29.87
N GLY A 1007 -15.52 6.47 -30.54
CA GLY A 1007 -14.55 6.37 -31.62
C GLY A 1007 -13.10 6.09 -31.15
N PRO A 1008 -12.18 5.86 -32.10
CA PRO A 1008 -10.78 5.63 -31.81
C PRO A 1008 -10.06 6.94 -31.47
N VAL A 1009 -9.28 6.94 -30.39
CA VAL A 1009 -8.46 8.06 -29.93
C VAL A 1009 -7.20 8.16 -30.81
N SER A 1010 -7.37 8.71 -32.00
CA SER A 1010 -6.30 8.97 -32.98
C SER A 1010 -5.39 10.10 -32.52
N LEU A 1011 -4.24 10.28 -33.18
CA LEU A 1011 -3.37 11.44 -32.90
C LEU A 1011 -4.01 12.76 -33.31
N ASP A 1012 -4.99 12.75 -34.22
CA ASP A 1012 -5.63 13.97 -34.71
C ASP A 1012 -6.87 14.33 -33.86
N PHE A 1013 -7.54 13.34 -33.25
CA PHE A 1013 -8.48 13.58 -32.13
C PHE A 1013 -7.80 14.31 -30.96
N VAL A 1014 -6.57 13.92 -30.63
CA VAL A 1014 -5.73 14.53 -29.57
C VAL A 1014 -5.25 15.94 -29.92
N LYS A 1015 -5.06 16.27 -31.20
CA LYS A 1015 -4.60 17.61 -31.64
C LYS A 1015 -5.73 18.62 -31.91
N SER A 1016 -6.94 18.14 -32.17
CA SER A 1016 -8.07 18.96 -32.64
C SER A 1016 -8.98 19.50 -31.55
N GLY A 1017 -8.96 18.89 -30.35
CA GLY A 1017 -9.78 19.34 -29.22
C GLY A 1017 -9.13 20.49 -28.45
N SER A 1018 -9.97 21.37 -27.92
CA SER A 1018 -9.61 22.25 -26.79
C SER A 1018 -9.67 21.44 -25.50
N TYR A 1019 -8.67 21.57 -24.63
CA TYR A 1019 -8.56 20.79 -23.39
C TYR A 1019 -8.49 21.68 -22.15
N GLU A 1020 -9.09 21.20 -21.06
CA GLU A 1020 -8.99 21.79 -19.73
C GLU A 1020 -8.79 20.70 -18.67
N LEU A 1021 -8.17 21.06 -17.55
CA LEU A 1021 -7.98 20.19 -16.39
C LEU A 1021 -8.74 20.77 -15.19
N GLU A 1022 -9.55 19.95 -14.53
CA GLU A 1022 -10.37 20.38 -13.39
C GLU A 1022 -9.70 20.09 -12.05
N ARG A 1023 -9.29 21.15 -11.34
CA ARG A 1023 -8.90 21.07 -9.92
C ARG A 1023 -10.05 21.60 -9.06
N MET A 1024 -10.65 20.73 -8.26
CA MET A 1024 -11.62 21.09 -7.22
C MET A 1024 -12.85 21.87 -7.74
N GLY A 1025 -13.33 21.53 -8.94
CA GLY A 1025 -14.45 22.23 -9.59
C GLY A 1025 -14.07 23.46 -10.44
N VAL A 1026 -12.81 23.87 -10.46
CA VAL A 1026 -12.30 24.95 -11.34
C VAL A 1026 -11.52 24.36 -12.50
N THR A 1027 -11.84 24.75 -13.74
CA THR A 1027 -11.11 24.32 -14.94
C THR A 1027 -9.95 25.25 -15.29
N PHE A 1028 -8.87 24.67 -15.78
CA PHE A 1028 -7.66 25.38 -16.20
C PHE A 1028 -7.30 24.98 -17.64
N PRO A 1029 -7.13 25.94 -18.58
CA PRO A 1029 -6.77 25.64 -19.96
C PRO A 1029 -5.48 24.82 -20.05
N ALA A 1030 -5.49 23.79 -20.89
CA ALA A 1030 -4.40 22.83 -20.99
C ALA A 1030 -4.03 22.53 -22.45
N ARG A 1031 -2.74 22.36 -22.70
CA ARG A 1031 -2.21 21.96 -24.00
C ARG A 1031 -1.89 20.47 -23.98
N ALA A 1032 -2.54 19.70 -24.85
CA ALA A 1032 -2.21 18.30 -25.10
C ALA A 1032 -0.90 18.16 -25.92
N HIS A 1033 -0.11 17.13 -25.63
CA HIS A 1033 1.13 16.78 -26.34
C HIS A 1033 1.18 15.28 -26.67
N THR A 1034 1.59 14.97 -27.91
CA THR A 1034 1.78 13.57 -28.39
C THR A 1034 3.23 13.08 -28.24
N LYS A 1035 4.09 13.88 -27.62
CA LYS A 1035 5.48 13.62 -27.26
C LYS A 1035 5.75 14.25 -25.88
N SER A 1036 6.88 13.90 -25.27
CA SER A 1036 7.45 14.64 -24.14
C SER A 1036 7.53 16.16 -24.43
N PRO A 1037 7.12 17.05 -23.51
CA PRO A 1037 7.33 18.48 -23.65
C PRO A 1037 8.81 18.88 -23.46
N PHE A 1038 9.61 18.07 -22.74
CA PHE A 1038 11.04 18.31 -22.49
C PHE A 1038 11.92 17.28 -23.23
N ASP A 1039 12.93 17.77 -23.98
CA ASP A 1039 13.82 16.96 -24.84
C ASP A 1039 13.07 15.87 -25.66
N PRO A 1040 12.21 16.25 -26.62
CA PRO A 1040 11.35 15.33 -27.38
C PRO A 1040 12.08 14.39 -28.35
N ASP A 1041 13.40 14.50 -28.46
CA ASP A 1041 14.26 13.69 -29.35
C ASP A 1041 15.23 12.78 -28.58
N ASN A 1042 15.21 12.82 -27.24
CA ASN A 1042 16.14 12.09 -26.37
C ASN A 1042 17.60 12.37 -26.75
N LYS A 1043 17.98 13.65 -26.76
CA LYS A 1043 19.34 14.15 -27.00
C LYS A 1043 20.16 14.17 -25.70
N ARG A 1044 19.57 14.66 -24.59
CA ARG A 1044 20.28 14.83 -23.30
C ARG A 1044 20.80 13.52 -22.74
N VAL A 1045 19.99 12.46 -22.75
CA VAL A 1045 20.38 11.09 -22.34
C VAL A 1045 21.55 10.48 -23.13
N LYS A 1046 21.86 11.02 -24.32
CA LYS A 1046 23.02 10.61 -25.14
C LYS A 1046 24.26 11.49 -24.90
N GLY A 1047 24.13 12.57 -24.13
CA GLY A 1047 25.16 13.57 -23.90
C GLY A 1047 25.17 14.70 -24.94
N PHE A 1048 24.08 14.91 -25.68
CA PHE A 1048 23.90 16.06 -26.57
C PHE A 1048 22.96 17.07 -25.91
N TYR A 1049 23.43 18.30 -25.70
CA TYR A 1049 22.74 19.37 -24.98
C TYR A 1049 22.43 20.55 -25.90
#